data_AF-A0A1E4HIK6-F1
#
_entry.id   AF-A0A1E4HIK6-F1
#
_cell.length_a   1.000
_cell.length_b   1.000
_cell.length_c   1.000
_cell.angle_alpha   90.00
_cell.angle_beta   90.00
_cell.angle_gamma   90.00
#
_symmetry.space_group_name_H-M   'P 1'
#
loop_
_entity.id
_entity.type
_entity.pdbx_description
1 polymer ?
#
loop_
_entity_poly.entity_id
_entity_poly.type
_entity_poly.pdbx_seq_one_letter_code
_entity_poly.pdbx_strand_id
1 'polypeptide(L)'
;MFSASKMSAVANYAAAYAASYPGDDTTGVQQFALYLRAGYYVQYYNSSSIPTYPSSVTSGVTAYLDAFFASSHSYDVNDAHGAVLNEVITLTASSNQEARYASRYKALLNDYNSSYNAYYNMQAAMDSVLTAYFQGAWQPDWVSTVNSDTSMVTTLYDFVTHSSFNANTSNEWLTRDAAGELAHFLDNTVYAANVVSTAKPLVAGVISSYNYTNNGPSIFIAAVSGQDYYDSANCSYYGTCNTKADVKAYVQGQTYQCPGDAIKIVSQGMTAQQFSDSCATLHNEVAYIHGLMQDSGAVAGDNTIGLEIDEFNSSADYATYAGYLYGISTNNGGLSMEGDPSQPGNVAHFYCYHADWITADWEIWNLWHEFTHYMDAKYDLAGDFSAAPTSNADLPYSTVWWIEGFAEYVSYSYRNLVDSGAVSTATNHSYTLPTLFDNTYDMSNYEDRTYPGGYLAVNFMINNHRADIDTMLGIFRAGAYGTSYHTFMDGIRNSYSSEFEAFETCFANNGGTGGCGGGGGGGGPTASLSSGSLTFGSTNVGSTSAAQNVSLINNGPGTLSVSSVSISGDYLQTNNCNSALPSGSSCTVSVTFKPTASGTRTGSLTVSDNATNGPQTASLTGTGASSSGSVLTNGVGVAISDASANHPQNWTMVVPAGATNLVFSISGGTGDADLYVKFGSAATTSSYDCRPYISGNNETCTIANVQAGTYSVMVNGYSAYSGVTLKGSYAGGGTGGGGNISFAGTVATQGGYAYTPQFTSGAGNATATLSVPSGTQWRFDVIDNSANQVLKEKSGSGPLNLTFTATAGHSYSFFVESTLGSGAWSITGSRP
;
A
#
# COMPACT_ATOMS: atom_id res chain seq x y z
N MET A 1 -28.58 33.39 15.58
CA MET A 1 -27.57 34.41 15.22
C MET A 1 -27.92 35.16 13.95
N PHE A 2 -28.55 34.51 12.98
CA PHE A 2 -28.80 35.05 11.63
C PHE A 2 -30.21 35.61 11.41
N SER A 3 -30.78 36.34 12.39
CA SER A 3 -32.09 36.98 12.20
C SER A 3 -31.99 38.09 11.14
N ALA A 4 -33.09 38.37 10.42
CA ALA A 4 -33.10 39.41 9.38
C ALA A 4 -32.57 40.78 9.87
N SER A 5 -32.90 41.17 11.09
CA SER A 5 -32.40 42.41 11.71
C SER A 5 -30.88 42.40 11.91
N LYS A 6 -30.29 41.27 12.31
CA LYS A 6 -28.85 41.11 12.53
C LYS A 6 -28.10 41.04 11.20
N MET A 7 -28.62 40.26 10.26
CA MET A 7 -28.08 40.19 8.90
C MET A 7 -28.07 41.56 8.22
N SER A 8 -29.18 42.32 8.30
CA SER A 8 -29.26 43.67 7.74
C SER A 8 -28.30 44.64 8.43
N ALA A 9 -28.18 44.58 9.76
CA ALA A 9 -27.22 45.42 10.48
C ALA A 9 -25.77 45.12 10.09
N VAL A 10 -25.40 43.83 10.00
CA VAL A 10 -24.05 43.42 9.59
C VAL A 10 -23.77 43.83 8.14
N ALA A 11 -24.71 43.59 7.21
CA ALA A 11 -24.53 43.94 5.81
C ALA A 11 -24.36 45.46 5.60
N ASN A 12 -25.17 46.27 6.29
CA ASN A 12 -25.04 47.73 6.23
C ASN A 12 -23.71 48.24 6.81
N TYR A 13 -23.20 47.59 7.86
CA TYR A 13 -21.91 47.95 8.46
C TYR A 13 -20.73 47.51 7.57
N ALA A 14 -20.83 46.32 6.99
CA ALA A 14 -19.82 45.76 6.10
C ALA A 14 -19.54 46.66 4.89
N ALA A 15 -20.57 47.30 4.33
CA ALA A 15 -20.41 48.21 3.20
C ALA A 15 -19.44 49.38 3.46
N ALA A 16 -19.41 49.90 4.69
CA ALA A 16 -18.48 50.97 5.05
C ALA A 16 -17.02 50.49 5.09
N TYR A 17 -16.78 49.24 5.50
CA TYR A 17 -15.46 48.63 5.55
C TYR A 17 -14.96 48.23 4.16
N ALA A 18 -15.85 47.69 3.33
CA ALA A 18 -15.54 47.37 1.94
C ALA A 18 -15.15 48.60 1.12
N ALA A 19 -15.73 49.77 1.41
CA ALA A 19 -15.38 51.03 0.74
C ALA A 19 -13.94 51.48 0.98
N SER A 20 -13.30 51.03 2.08
CA SER A 20 -11.89 51.27 2.40
C SER A 20 -11.06 49.98 2.37
N TYR A 21 -11.49 48.98 1.60
CA TYR A 21 -10.82 47.68 1.52
C TYR A 21 -9.35 47.83 1.07
N PRO A 22 -8.37 47.38 1.89
CA PRO A 22 -6.95 47.66 1.65
C PRO A 22 -6.23 46.61 0.78
N GLY A 23 -6.93 45.60 0.25
CA GLY A 23 -6.33 44.49 -0.50
C GLY A 23 -5.99 43.27 0.34
N ASP A 24 -6.33 43.28 1.62
CA ASP A 24 -6.18 42.17 2.56
C ASP A 24 -7.27 42.20 3.64
N ASP A 25 -7.26 41.24 4.55
CA ASP A 25 -8.27 41.12 5.61
C ASP A 25 -7.95 41.89 6.91
N THR A 26 -7.02 42.85 6.89
CA THR A 26 -6.66 43.62 8.11
C THR A 26 -7.81 44.46 8.67
N THR A 27 -8.84 44.71 7.86
CA THR A 27 -10.05 45.47 8.24
C THR A 27 -11.26 44.57 8.51
N GLY A 28 -11.13 43.24 8.35
CA GLY A 28 -12.18 42.26 8.62
C GLY A 28 -13.25 42.12 7.53
N VAL A 29 -12.93 42.54 6.29
CA VAL A 29 -13.84 42.44 5.13
C VAL A 29 -14.22 40.98 4.85
N GLN A 30 -13.31 40.03 5.06
CA GLN A 30 -13.56 38.61 4.88
C GLN A 30 -14.55 38.07 5.93
N GLN A 31 -14.42 38.44 7.20
CA GLN A 31 -15.35 37.96 8.23
C GLN A 31 -16.77 38.45 8.00
N PHE A 32 -16.94 39.63 7.40
CA PHE A 32 -18.27 40.09 6.99
C PHE A 32 -18.86 39.20 5.89
N ALA A 33 -18.08 38.86 4.86
CA ALA A 33 -18.52 37.93 3.82
C ALA A 33 -18.89 36.57 4.41
N LEU A 34 -18.02 35.98 5.24
CA LEU A 34 -18.25 34.71 5.94
C LEU A 34 -19.53 34.72 6.79
N TYR A 35 -19.75 35.77 7.58
CA TYR A 35 -20.95 35.87 8.40
C TYR A 35 -22.22 35.91 7.55
N LEU A 36 -22.21 36.69 6.47
CA LEU A 36 -23.34 36.81 5.57
C LEU A 36 -23.60 35.49 4.82
N ARG A 37 -22.54 34.83 4.32
CA ARG A 37 -22.63 33.48 3.72
C ARG A 37 -23.23 32.47 4.69
N ALA A 38 -22.75 32.44 5.94
CA ALA A 38 -23.29 31.55 6.96
C ALA A 38 -24.79 31.81 7.22
N GLY A 39 -25.22 33.07 7.19
CA GLY A 39 -26.64 33.40 7.31
C GLY A 39 -27.49 32.82 6.17
N TYR A 40 -27.07 33.01 4.92
CA TYR A 40 -27.76 32.43 3.75
C TYR A 40 -27.73 30.90 3.75
N TYR A 41 -26.60 30.29 4.12
CA TYR A 41 -26.48 28.84 4.26
C TYR A 41 -27.48 28.28 5.28
N VAL A 42 -27.55 28.87 6.48
CA VAL A 42 -28.51 28.42 7.51
C VAL A 42 -29.95 28.66 7.06
N GLN A 43 -30.22 29.78 6.37
CA GLN A 43 -31.55 30.05 5.81
C GLN A 43 -31.98 29.00 4.77
N TYR A 44 -31.06 28.55 3.92
CA TYR A 44 -31.34 27.52 2.92
C TYR A 44 -31.71 26.19 3.57
N TYR A 45 -30.85 25.67 4.46
CA TYR A 45 -31.06 24.36 5.10
C TYR A 45 -32.11 24.37 6.22
N ASN A 46 -32.43 25.53 6.80
CA ASN A 46 -33.37 25.67 7.93
C ASN A 46 -34.45 26.72 7.64
N SER A 47 -35.01 26.70 6.44
CA SER A 47 -36.00 27.68 5.95
C SER A 47 -37.27 27.79 6.81
N SER A 48 -37.60 26.74 7.57
CA SER A 48 -38.69 26.75 8.56
C SER A 48 -38.40 27.64 9.78
N SER A 49 -37.13 27.79 10.14
CA SER A 49 -36.67 28.56 11.30
C SER A 49 -36.17 29.95 10.92
N ILE A 50 -35.62 30.11 9.71
CA ILE A 50 -35.18 31.38 9.16
C ILE A 50 -35.86 31.56 7.80
N PRO A 51 -36.98 32.31 7.72
CA PRO A 51 -37.65 32.55 6.45
C PRO A 51 -36.77 33.40 5.53
N THR A 52 -37.13 33.45 4.25
CA THR A 52 -36.47 34.26 3.22
C THR A 52 -36.18 35.67 3.71
N TYR A 53 -34.95 36.11 3.52
CA TYR A 53 -34.54 37.43 3.99
C TYR A 53 -35.28 38.56 3.26
N PRO A 54 -35.71 39.60 3.99
CA PRO A 54 -36.38 40.75 3.39
C PRO A 54 -35.40 41.60 2.57
N SER A 55 -35.94 42.49 1.74
CA SER A 55 -35.15 43.38 0.88
C SER A 55 -34.15 44.27 1.63
N SER A 56 -34.37 44.53 2.92
CA SER A 56 -33.41 45.28 3.74
C SER A 56 -32.09 44.53 3.98
N VAL A 57 -32.10 43.19 3.93
CA VAL A 57 -30.88 42.38 3.97
C VAL A 57 -30.23 42.35 2.60
N THR A 58 -31.00 42.02 1.55
CA THR A 58 -30.45 41.91 0.19
C THR A 58 -29.86 43.23 -0.30
N SER A 59 -30.52 44.37 -0.07
CA SER A 59 -29.98 45.70 -0.39
C SER A 59 -28.70 46.03 0.38
N GLY A 60 -28.61 45.62 1.66
CA GLY A 60 -27.39 45.80 2.45
C GLY A 60 -26.23 44.96 1.91
N VAL A 61 -26.49 43.70 1.56
CA VAL A 61 -25.49 42.81 0.94
C VAL A 61 -25.05 43.36 -0.41
N THR A 62 -26.00 43.84 -1.21
CA THR A 62 -25.71 44.52 -2.49
C THR A 62 -24.79 45.71 -2.28
N ALA A 63 -25.07 46.57 -1.29
CA ALA A 63 -24.23 47.73 -0.98
C ALA A 63 -22.81 47.33 -0.55
N TYR A 64 -22.67 46.24 0.19
CA TYR A 64 -21.36 45.68 0.56
C TYR A 64 -20.58 45.19 -0.67
N LEU A 65 -21.20 44.37 -1.50
CA LEU A 65 -20.59 43.83 -2.72
C LEU A 65 -20.23 44.94 -3.71
N ASP A 66 -21.11 45.92 -3.90
CA ASP A 66 -20.86 47.09 -4.76
C ASP A 66 -19.67 47.92 -4.25
N ALA A 67 -19.58 48.14 -2.93
CA ALA A 67 -18.46 48.88 -2.33
C ALA A 67 -17.13 48.12 -2.48
N PHE A 68 -17.15 46.79 -2.31
CA PHE A 68 -15.97 45.93 -2.48
C PHE A 68 -15.45 45.99 -3.92
N PHE A 69 -16.31 45.72 -4.91
CA PHE A 69 -15.95 45.72 -6.33
C PHE A 69 -15.72 47.12 -6.92
N ALA A 70 -15.97 48.18 -6.15
CA ALA A 70 -15.59 49.54 -6.50
C ALA A 70 -14.16 49.89 -6.05
N SER A 71 -13.59 49.15 -5.08
CA SER A 71 -12.22 49.37 -4.61
C SER A 71 -11.21 49.01 -5.71
N SER A 72 -10.15 49.81 -5.87
CA SER A 72 -9.03 49.48 -6.76
C SER A 72 -8.28 48.23 -6.30
N HIS A 73 -8.34 47.91 -5.01
CA HIS A 73 -7.74 46.71 -4.44
C HIS A 73 -8.52 45.43 -4.75
N SER A 74 -9.70 45.52 -5.38
CA SER A 74 -10.43 44.34 -5.85
C SER A 74 -9.80 43.66 -7.07
N TYR A 75 -8.69 44.19 -7.59
CA TYR A 75 -7.89 43.64 -8.69
C TYR A 75 -6.47 43.24 -8.26
N ASP A 76 -6.16 43.31 -6.97
CA ASP A 76 -4.83 42.96 -6.49
C ASP A 76 -4.55 41.47 -6.76
N VAL A 77 -3.32 41.13 -7.16
CA VAL A 77 -2.94 39.73 -7.41
C VAL A 77 -1.96 39.29 -6.34
N ASN A 78 -2.51 38.80 -5.23
CA ASN A 78 -1.75 38.23 -4.12
C ASN A 78 -2.65 37.31 -3.27
N ASP A 79 -2.03 36.48 -2.43
CA ASP A 79 -2.75 35.46 -1.67
C ASP A 79 -3.68 36.02 -0.59
N ALA A 80 -3.32 37.16 0.03
CA ALA A 80 -4.14 37.81 1.05
C ALA A 80 -5.44 38.37 0.44
N HIS A 81 -5.34 39.01 -0.74
CA HIS A 81 -6.51 39.44 -1.50
C HIS A 81 -7.36 38.24 -1.95
N GLY A 82 -6.72 37.22 -2.52
CA GLY A 82 -7.41 36.03 -3.03
C GLY A 82 -8.32 35.38 -2.00
N ALA A 83 -7.88 35.32 -0.73
CA ALA A 83 -8.70 34.75 0.35
C ALA A 83 -9.99 35.56 0.60
N VAL A 84 -9.91 36.88 0.54
CA VAL A 84 -11.08 37.76 0.65
C VAL A 84 -11.96 37.68 -0.60
N LEU A 85 -11.35 37.68 -1.78
CA LEU A 85 -12.06 37.66 -3.05
C LEU A 85 -12.88 36.37 -3.23
N ASN A 86 -12.30 35.21 -2.88
CA ASN A 86 -12.99 33.91 -2.86
C ASN A 86 -14.29 33.98 -2.02
N GLU A 87 -14.20 34.50 -0.81
CA GLU A 87 -15.33 34.66 0.10
C GLU A 87 -16.40 35.62 -0.44
N VAL A 88 -15.97 36.74 -1.04
CA VAL A 88 -16.87 37.73 -1.62
C VAL A 88 -17.59 37.20 -2.86
N ILE A 89 -16.88 36.50 -3.76
CA ILE A 89 -17.49 35.86 -4.93
C ILE A 89 -18.47 34.79 -4.47
N THR A 90 -18.11 33.95 -3.50
CA THR A 90 -19.05 32.93 -3.01
C THR A 90 -20.29 33.54 -2.35
N LEU A 91 -20.18 34.73 -1.72
CA LEU A 91 -21.34 35.46 -1.21
C LEU A 91 -22.29 35.94 -2.32
N THR A 92 -21.76 36.30 -3.50
CA THR A 92 -22.63 36.66 -4.63
C THR A 92 -23.57 35.52 -5.01
N ALA A 93 -23.07 34.28 -5.06
CA ALA A 93 -23.89 33.08 -5.29
C ALA A 93 -24.78 32.73 -4.09
N SER A 94 -24.24 32.78 -2.87
CA SER A 94 -25.00 32.52 -1.63
C SER A 94 -26.22 33.44 -1.46
N SER A 95 -26.17 34.64 -2.06
CA SER A 95 -27.24 35.64 -1.99
C SER A 95 -28.07 35.76 -3.28
N ASN A 96 -27.91 34.83 -4.23
CA ASN A 96 -28.56 34.82 -5.55
C ASN A 96 -28.36 36.13 -6.35
N GLN A 97 -27.13 36.66 -6.37
CA GLN A 97 -26.76 37.92 -7.04
C GLN A 97 -25.77 37.73 -8.21
N GLU A 98 -25.59 36.51 -8.69
CA GLU A 98 -24.64 36.16 -9.75
C GLU A 98 -24.89 36.99 -11.01
N ALA A 99 -26.16 37.16 -11.40
CA ALA A 99 -26.56 37.95 -12.56
C ALA A 99 -26.10 39.41 -12.49
N ARG A 100 -26.14 40.02 -11.30
CA ARG A 100 -25.72 41.42 -11.09
C ARG A 100 -24.22 41.59 -11.30
N TYR A 101 -23.42 40.59 -10.91
CA TYR A 101 -21.97 40.64 -10.94
C TYR A 101 -21.36 39.88 -12.13
N ALA A 102 -22.17 39.45 -13.10
CA ALA A 102 -21.73 38.77 -14.32
C ALA A 102 -20.60 39.52 -15.07
N SER A 103 -20.66 40.84 -15.13
CA SER A 103 -19.59 41.65 -15.74
C SER A 103 -18.27 41.61 -14.96
N ARG A 104 -18.33 41.46 -13.63
CA ARG A 104 -17.14 41.28 -12.78
C ARG A 104 -16.52 39.91 -12.96
N TYR A 105 -17.34 38.87 -13.06
CA TYR A 105 -16.85 37.53 -13.38
C TYR A 105 -16.09 37.52 -14.70
N LYS A 106 -16.64 38.16 -15.75
CA LYS A 106 -15.93 38.26 -17.03
C LYS A 106 -14.59 38.97 -16.91
N ALA A 107 -14.53 40.07 -16.16
CA ALA A 107 -13.28 40.80 -15.96
C ALA A 107 -12.23 39.93 -15.23
N LEU A 108 -12.62 39.27 -14.14
CA LEU A 108 -11.72 38.40 -13.37
C LEU A 108 -11.15 37.25 -14.20
N LEU A 109 -12.01 36.58 -14.99
CA LEU A 109 -11.55 35.52 -15.89
C LEU A 109 -10.60 36.06 -16.96
N ASN A 110 -10.92 37.19 -17.60
CA ASN A 110 -10.05 37.78 -18.63
C ASN A 110 -8.70 38.28 -18.09
N ASP A 111 -8.64 38.72 -16.84
CA ASP A 111 -7.40 39.23 -16.22
C ASP A 111 -6.45 38.10 -15.79
N TYR A 112 -6.98 36.89 -15.61
CA TYR A 112 -6.21 35.73 -15.17
C TYR A 112 -5.09 35.37 -16.16
N ASN A 113 -3.88 35.21 -15.62
CA ASN A 113 -2.70 34.81 -16.35
C ASN A 113 -1.75 34.02 -15.44
N SER A 114 -0.63 33.53 -15.98
CA SER A 114 0.26 32.60 -15.27
C SER A 114 0.87 33.15 -13.97
N SER A 115 0.86 34.47 -13.74
CA SER A 115 1.30 35.06 -12.46
C SER A 115 0.36 34.71 -11.29
N TYR A 116 -0.91 34.40 -11.54
CA TYR A 116 -1.88 34.03 -10.51
C TYR A 116 -1.54 32.67 -9.90
N ASN A 117 -0.84 31.80 -10.64
CA ASN A 117 -0.48 30.47 -10.19
C ASN A 117 0.47 30.44 -8.98
N ALA A 118 1.08 31.58 -8.64
CA ALA A 118 1.87 31.73 -7.42
C ALA A 118 1.01 31.83 -6.15
N TYR A 119 -0.30 32.04 -6.27
CA TYR A 119 -1.20 32.32 -5.15
C TYR A 119 -2.40 31.35 -5.16
N TYR A 120 -2.40 30.38 -4.25
CA TYR A 120 -3.46 29.39 -4.14
C TYR A 120 -4.84 30.03 -3.96
N ASN A 121 -4.93 31.05 -3.09
CA ASN A 121 -6.21 31.70 -2.83
C ASN A 121 -6.73 32.51 -4.02
N MET A 122 -5.85 32.98 -4.93
CA MET A 122 -6.30 33.58 -6.19
C MET A 122 -6.89 32.53 -7.14
N GLN A 123 -6.28 31.34 -7.21
CA GLN A 123 -6.84 30.23 -7.99
C GLN A 123 -8.21 29.81 -7.44
N ALA A 124 -8.34 29.68 -6.11
CA ALA A 124 -9.61 29.40 -5.44
C ALA A 124 -10.68 30.48 -5.70
N ALA A 125 -10.28 31.75 -5.79
CA ALA A 125 -11.19 32.83 -6.15
C ALA A 125 -11.68 32.72 -7.60
N MET A 126 -10.82 32.32 -8.55
CA MET A 126 -11.25 32.06 -9.93
C MET A 126 -12.19 30.86 -10.00
N ASP A 127 -11.91 29.82 -9.22
CA ASP A 127 -12.79 28.65 -9.13
C ASP A 127 -14.17 29.00 -8.56
N SER A 128 -14.24 29.93 -7.61
CA SER A 128 -15.53 30.46 -7.12
C SER A 128 -16.31 31.21 -8.21
N VAL A 129 -15.62 31.82 -9.18
CA VAL A 129 -16.29 32.39 -10.36
C VAL A 129 -16.92 31.26 -11.19
N LEU A 130 -16.19 30.18 -11.46
CA LEU A 130 -16.71 29.03 -12.20
C LEU A 130 -17.89 28.38 -11.46
N THR A 131 -17.79 28.25 -10.14
CA THR A 131 -18.89 27.82 -9.28
C THR A 131 -20.11 28.73 -9.38
N ALA A 132 -19.93 30.05 -9.51
CA ALA A 132 -21.05 30.98 -9.73
C ALA A 132 -21.67 30.83 -11.13
N TYR A 133 -20.88 30.48 -12.16
CA TYR A 133 -21.40 30.11 -13.48
C TYR A 133 -22.28 28.86 -13.41
N PHE A 134 -21.77 27.82 -12.75
CA PHE A 134 -22.50 26.58 -12.49
C PHE A 134 -23.82 26.87 -11.78
N GLN A 135 -23.75 27.45 -10.56
CA GLN A 135 -24.92 27.72 -9.72
C GLN A 135 -25.93 28.67 -10.37
N GLY A 136 -25.46 29.57 -11.23
CA GLY A 136 -26.31 30.47 -12.00
C GLY A 136 -27.32 29.74 -12.89
N ALA A 137 -27.06 28.52 -13.35
CA ALA A 137 -28.00 27.75 -14.17
C ALA A 137 -29.36 27.52 -13.49
N TRP A 138 -29.41 27.51 -12.15
CA TRP A 138 -30.64 27.39 -11.36
C TRP A 138 -31.29 28.75 -11.03
N GLN A 139 -30.67 29.87 -11.42
CA GLN A 139 -31.16 31.22 -11.14
C GLN A 139 -31.78 31.86 -12.39
N PRO A 140 -33.10 32.17 -12.38
CA PRO A 140 -33.78 32.75 -13.55
C PRO A 140 -33.15 34.05 -14.07
N ASP A 141 -32.67 34.92 -13.17
CA ASP A 141 -32.04 36.19 -13.54
C ASP A 141 -30.67 35.98 -14.23
N TRP A 142 -29.93 34.94 -13.84
CA TRP A 142 -28.69 34.56 -14.50
C TRP A 142 -28.96 34.01 -15.89
N VAL A 143 -29.90 33.05 -16.01
CA VAL A 143 -30.29 32.48 -17.30
C VAL A 143 -30.77 33.58 -18.27
N SER A 144 -31.57 34.54 -17.78
CA SER A 144 -31.98 35.71 -18.54
C SER A 144 -30.78 36.56 -18.99
N THR A 145 -29.84 36.82 -18.08
CA THR A 145 -28.61 37.58 -18.38
C THR A 145 -27.79 36.89 -19.46
N VAL A 146 -27.49 35.60 -19.35
CA VAL A 146 -26.71 34.86 -20.35
C VAL A 146 -27.45 34.76 -21.69
N ASN A 147 -28.76 34.55 -21.69
CA ASN A 147 -29.57 34.54 -22.92
C ASN A 147 -29.49 35.89 -23.67
N SER A 148 -29.35 36.99 -22.93
CA SER A 148 -29.20 38.34 -23.49
C SER A 148 -27.75 38.73 -23.84
N ASP A 149 -26.76 38.10 -23.20
CA ASP A 149 -25.35 38.39 -23.33
C ASP A 149 -24.53 37.10 -23.50
N THR A 150 -24.44 36.62 -24.75
CA THR A 150 -23.66 35.43 -25.08
C THR A 150 -22.15 35.62 -24.87
N SER A 151 -21.65 36.83 -24.58
CA SER A 151 -20.23 37.02 -24.28
C SER A 151 -19.79 36.32 -22.99
N MET A 152 -20.74 35.99 -22.10
CA MET A 152 -20.50 35.11 -20.95
C MET A 152 -19.90 33.76 -21.36
N VAL A 153 -20.41 33.19 -22.47
CA VAL A 153 -19.92 31.91 -23.00
C VAL A 153 -18.55 32.09 -23.65
N THR A 154 -18.35 33.16 -24.43
CA THR A 154 -17.06 33.40 -25.09
C THR A 154 -15.95 33.69 -24.08
N THR A 155 -16.26 34.35 -22.95
CA THR A 155 -15.27 34.60 -21.89
C THR A 155 -14.76 33.31 -21.24
N LEU A 156 -15.59 32.27 -21.05
CA LEU A 156 -15.09 30.97 -20.60
C LEU A 156 -14.17 30.32 -21.63
N TYR A 157 -14.53 30.39 -22.92
CA TYR A 157 -13.66 29.88 -23.98
C TYR A 157 -12.32 30.61 -24.06
N ASP A 158 -12.35 31.94 -23.96
CA ASP A 158 -11.16 32.78 -23.93
C ASP A 158 -10.29 32.39 -22.72
N PHE A 159 -10.91 32.20 -21.54
CA PHE A 159 -10.24 31.71 -20.34
C PHE A 159 -9.55 30.36 -20.56
N VAL A 160 -10.26 29.37 -21.09
CA VAL A 160 -9.69 28.04 -21.40
C VAL A 160 -8.51 28.15 -22.37
N THR A 161 -8.59 29.09 -23.32
CA THR A 161 -7.55 29.31 -24.33
C THR A 161 -6.32 29.99 -23.73
N HIS A 162 -6.49 31.08 -22.98
CA HIS A 162 -5.36 31.84 -22.44
C HIS A 162 -4.78 31.24 -21.15
N SER A 163 -5.50 30.32 -20.50
CA SER A 163 -5.00 29.53 -19.36
C SER A 163 -4.33 28.21 -19.77
N SER A 164 -4.06 27.99 -21.07
CA SER A 164 -3.44 26.75 -21.57
C SER A 164 -2.08 26.44 -20.96
N PHE A 165 -1.41 27.41 -20.32
CA PHE A 165 -0.20 27.19 -19.54
C PHE A 165 -0.41 26.32 -18.30
N ASN A 166 -1.66 26.06 -17.88
CA ASN A 166 -2.00 25.14 -16.80
C ASN A 166 -2.02 23.67 -17.24
N ALA A 167 -2.09 23.40 -18.54
CA ALA A 167 -2.17 22.03 -19.06
C ALA A 167 -0.93 21.21 -18.67
N ASN A 168 -1.16 19.97 -18.23
CA ASN A 168 -0.19 19.03 -17.69
C ASN A 168 0.57 19.55 -16.45
N THR A 169 -0.07 20.40 -15.64
CA THR A 169 0.49 20.91 -14.38
C THR A 169 -0.45 20.63 -13.21
N SER A 170 0.02 20.83 -11.99
CA SER A 170 -0.83 20.75 -10.79
C SER A 170 -1.97 21.77 -10.77
N ASN A 171 -1.98 22.76 -11.66
CA ASN A 171 -3.04 23.77 -11.76
C ASN A 171 -4.02 23.49 -12.91
N GLU A 172 -3.91 22.34 -13.59
CA GLU A 172 -4.78 21.97 -14.72
C GLU A 172 -6.27 21.98 -14.33
N TRP A 173 -6.57 21.64 -13.08
CA TRP A 173 -7.92 21.59 -12.52
C TRP A 173 -8.74 22.86 -12.78
N LEU A 174 -8.13 24.05 -12.71
CA LEU A 174 -8.85 25.31 -12.91
C LEU A 174 -9.27 25.50 -14.38
N THR A 175 -8.40 25.14 -15.32
CA THR A 175 -8.72 25.20 -16.76
C THR A 175 -9.70 24.09 -17.14
N ARG A 176 -9.59 22.92 -16.50
CA ARG A 176 -10.54 21.80 -16.64
C ARG A 176 -11.94 22.22 -16.24
N ASP A 177 -12.10 22.84 -15.07
CA ASP A 177 -13.41 23.24 -14.55
C ASP A 177 -14.06 24.27 -15.47
N ALA A 178 -13.28 25.23 -15.99
CA ALA A 178 -13.78 26.18 -16.99
C ALA A 178 -14.22 25.51 -18.31
N ALA A 179 -13.54 24.45 -18.75
CA ALA A 179 -13.94 23.68 -19.92
C ALA A 179 -15.25 22.88 -19.67
N GLY A 180 -15.43 22.34 -18.47
CA GLY A 180 -16.69 21.73 -18.03
C GLY A 180 -17.84 22.74 -18.02
N GLU A 181 -17.63 23.91 -17.43
CA GLU A 181 -18.63 24.99 -17.39
C GLU A 181 -18.97 25.54 -18.78
N LEU A 182 -17.99 25.60 -19.69
CA LEU A 182 -18.27 25.94 -21.09
C LEU A 182 -19.21 24.92 -21.75
N ALA A 183 -19.02 23.63 -21.48
CA ALA A 183 -19.87 22.56 -22.01
C ALA A 183 -21.28 22.57 -21.40
N HIS A 184 -21.46 23.07 -20.17
CA HIS A 184 -22.77 23.29 -19.53
C HIS A 184 -23.70 24.18 -20.37
N PHE A 185 -23.16 25.14 -21.12
CA PHE A 185 -23.97 26.00 -22.03
C PHE A 185 -24.53 25.28 -23.26
N LEU A 186 -24.25 23.99 -23.44
CA LEU A 186 -24.92 23.13 -24.41
C LEU A 186 -26.31 22.67 -23.94
N ASP A 187 -26.65 22.83 -22.65
CA ASP A 187 -27.94 22.43 -22.11
C ASP A 187 -29.09 23.25 -22.71
N ASN A 188 -29.76 22.64 -23.70
CA ASN A 188 -30.89 23.23 -24.39
C ASN A 188 -32.19 23.21 -23.58
N THR A 189 -32.18 22.62 -22.38
CA THR A 189 -33.31 22.65 -21.44
C THR A 189 -33.24 23.88 -20.53
N VAL A 190 -32.04 24.42 -20.31
CA VAL A 190 -31.78 25.61 -19.49
C VAL A 190 -31.63 26.87 -20.35
N TYR A 191 -30.80 26.82 -21.39
CA TYR A 191 -30.41 28.00 -22.15
C TYR A 191 -31.12 28.14 -23.50
N ALA A 192 -31.28 29.38 -23.96
CA ALA A 192 -31.89 29.67 -25.24
C ALA A 192 -31.00 29.25 -26.43
N ALA A 193 -31.62 29.04 -27.60
CA ALA A 193 -30.94 28.52 -28.78
C ALA A 193 -29.72 29.36 -29.23
N ASN A 194 -29.72 30.68 -29.00
CA ASN A 194 -28.57 31.54 -29.30
C ASN A 194 -27.35 31.21 -28.43
N VAL A 195 -27.55 30.91 -27.14
CA VAL A 195 -26.48 30.51 -26.21
C VAL A 195 -25.90 29.16 -26.64
N VAL A 196 -26.76 28.16 -26.86
CA VAL A 196 -26.34 26.82 -27.31
C VAL A 196 -25.60 26.90 -28.65
N SER A 197 -26.08 27.74 -29.58
CA SER A 197 -25.42 27.95 -30.89
C SER A 197 -24.05 28.62 -30.78
N THR A 198 -23.83 29.44 -29.75
CA THR A 198 -22.53 30.03 -29.44
C THR A 198 -21.61 29.01 -28.77
N ALA A 199 -22.11 28.24 -27.81
CA ALA A 199 -21.32 27.26 -27.05
C ALA A 199 -20.79 26.11 -27.92
N LYS A 200 -21.64 25.56 -28.81
CA LYS A 200 -21.32 24.41 -29.67
C LYS A 200 -19.97 24.49 -30.41
N PRO A 201 -19.67 25.51 -31.21
CA PRO A 201 -18.36 25.62 -31.87
C PRO A 201 -17.21 25.88 -30.90
N LEU A 202 -17.45 26.50 -29.73
CA LEU A 202 -16.43 26.78 -28.73
C LEU A 202 -16.01 25.52 -27.98
N VAL A 203 -16.97 24.68 -27.58
CA VAL A 203 -16.70 23.35 -27.00
C VAL A 203 -15.93 22.48 -28.00
N ALA A 204 -16.32 22.49 -29.27
CA ALA A 204 -15.56 21.80 -30.32
C ALA A 204 -14.12 22.34 -30.45
N GLY A 205 -13.93 23.65 -30.29
CA GLY A 205 -12.61 24.30 -30.23
C GLY A 205 -11.74 23.75 -29.10
N VAL A 206 -12.28 23.64 -27.89
CA VAL A 206 -11.57 23.05 -26.73
C VAL A 206 -11.22 21.58 -27.00
N ILE A 207 -12.19 20.77 -27.44
CA ILE A 207 -11.97 19.35 -27.76
C ILE A 207 -10.87 19.16 -28.81
N SER A 208 -10.79 20.06 -29.80
CA SER A 208 -9.74 20.00 -30.83
C SER A 208 -8.35 20.49 -30.37
N SER A 209 -8.29 21.22 -29.25
CA SER A 209 -7.05 21.84 -28.73
C SER A 209 -6.32 20.96 -27.72
N TYR A 210 -7.05 20.05 -27.07
CA TYR A 210 -6.54 19.16 -26.03
C TYR A 210 -6.69 17.68 -26.45
N ASN A 211 -6.07 16.76 -25.73
CA ASN A 211 -6.25 15.32 -25.97
C ASN A 211 -6.18 14.54 -24.64
N TYR A 212 -6.75 13.33 -24.65
CA TYR A 212 -6.83 12.46 -23.46
C TYR A 212 -5.52 11.76 -23.08
N THR A 213 -4.36 12.09 -23.67
CA THR A 213 -3.11 11.37 -23.42
C THR A 213 -2.05 12.23 -22.74
N ASN A 214 -1.68 13.36 -23.32
CA ASN A 214 -0.51 14.14 -22.89
C ASN A 214 -0.64 15.65 -23.11
N ASN A 215 -1.82 16.14 -23.47
CA ASN A 215 -2.07 17.56 -23.66
C ASN A 215 -3.39 17.97 -23.00
N GLY A 216 -3.32 18.24 -21.70
CA GLY A 216 -4.48 18.64 -20.90
C GLY A 216 -5.56 17.55 -20.85
N PRO A 217 -5.23 16.31 -20.42
CA PRO A 217 -6.17 15.21 -20.46
C PRO A 217 -7.43 15.47 -19.65
N SER A 218 -7.33 16.11 -18.47
CA SER A 218 -8.53 16.41 -17.68
C SER A 218 -9.37 17.50 -18.32
N ILE A 219 -8.76 18.51 -18.96
CA ILE A 219 -9.47 19.55 -19.73
C ILE A 219 -10.25 18.90 -20.89
N PHE A 220 -9.61 18.00 -21.62
CA PHE A 220 -10.24 17.27 -22.72
C PHE A 220 -11.42 16.42 -22.22
N ILE A 221 -11.21 15.64 -21.15
CA ILE A 221 -12.26 14.77 -20.60
C ILE A 221 -13.43 15.58 -20.05
N ALA A 222 -13.20 16.72 -19.40
CA ALA A 222 -14.27 17.61 -18.94
C ALA A 222 -15.13 18.12 -20.09
N ALA A 223 -14.50 18.61 -21.18
CA ALA A 223 -15.22 19.10 -22.35
C ALA A 223 -16.02 18.00 -23.07
N VAL A 224 -15.42 16.83 -23.26
CA VAL A 224 -16.09 15.68 -23.91
C VAL A 224 -17.20 15.12 -23.03
N SER A 225 -17.00 15.00 -21.72
CA SER A 225 -18.01 14.52 -20.78
C SER A 225 -19.24 15.43 -20.79
N GLY A 226 -19.05 16.75 -20.73
CA GLY A 226 -20.13 17.72 -20.86
C GLY A 226 -20.83 17.64 -22.22
N GLN A 227 -20.06 17.51 -23.31
CA GLN A 227 -20.64 17.31 -24.64
C GLN A 227 -21.47 16.01 -24.74
N ASP A 228 -20.98 14.89 -24.21
CA ASP A 228 -21.69 13.61 -24.22
C ASP A 228 -22.99 13.70 -23.40
N TYR A 229 -22.95 14.42 -22.29
CA TYR A 229 -24.13 14.62 -21.46
C TYR A 229 -25.19 15.50 -22.14
N TYR A 230 -24.82 16.66 -22.68
CA TYR A 230 -25.77 17.66 -23.20
C TYR A 230 -26.07 17.56 -24.70
N ASP A 231 -25.15 16.99 -25.50
CA ASP A 231 -25.23 17.01 -26.98
C ASP A 231 -24.71 15.71 -27.64
N SER A 232 -24.84 14.55 -26.98
CA SER A 232 -24.37 13.23 -27.47
C SER A 232 -24.85 12.87 -28.88
N ALA A 233 -26.06 13.27 -29.26
CA ALA A 233 -26.61 13.02 -30.59
C ALA A 233 -25.78 13.65 -31.72
N ASN A 234 -24.91 14.60 -31.40
CA ASN A 234 -24.06 15.32 -32.34
C ASN A 234 -22.57 14.98 -32.20
N CYS A 235 -22.20 13.84 -31.61
CA CYS A 235 -20.80 13.42 -31.46
C CYS A 235 -19.96 13.51 -32.76
N SER A 236 -20.57 13.32 -33.94
CA SER A 236 -19.88 13.42 -35.23
C SER A 236 -19.41 14.84 -35.57
N TYR A 237 -20.10 15.86 -35.05
CA TYR A 237 -19.68 17.27 -35.19
C TYR A 237 -18.40 17.55 -34.41
N TYR A 238 -18.29 16.97 -33.21
CA TYR A 238 -17.13 17.15 -32.32
C TYR A 238 -16.00 16.17 -32.61
N GLY A 239 -16.26 15.11 -33.38
CA GLY A 239 -15.29 14.03 -33.62
C GLY A 239 -15.14 13.07 -32.45
N THR A 240 -16.15 12.97 -31.58
CA THR A 240 -16.06 12.30 -30.27
C THR A 240 -16.77 10.95 -30.17
N CYS A 241 -17.41 10.48 -31.25
CA CYS A 241 -18.27 9.28 -31.18
C CYS A 241 -17.57 8.01 -30.67
N ASN A 242 -16.24 7.92 -30.80
CA ASN A 242 -15.45 6.79 -30.32
C ASN A 242 -14.59 7.13 -29.08
N THR A 243 -14.61 8.37 -28.60
CA THR A 243 -13.68 8.85 -27.56
C THR A 243 -13.73 7.98 -26.31
N LYS A 244 -14.91 7.57 -25.84
CA LYS A 244 -15.03 6.69 -24.67
C LYS A 244 -14.31 5.35 -24.85
N ALA A 245 -14.39 4.76 -26.04
CA ALA A 245 -13.68 3.52 -26.36
C ALA A 245 -12.16 3.74 -26.50
N ASP A 246 -11.75 4.85 -27.12
CA ASP A 246 -10.34 5.21 -27.32
C ASP A 246 -9.64 5.52 -25.98
N VAL A 247 -10.32 6.24 -25.07
CA VAL A 247 -9.87 6.50 -23.71
C VAL A 247 -9.77 5.19 -22.93
N LYS A 248 -10.81 4.34 -22.98
CA LYS A 248 -10.76 3.01 -22.32
C LYS A 248 -9.58 2.19 -22.81
N ALA A 249 -9.34 2.13 -24.12
CA ALA A 249 -8.20 1.41 -24.68
C ALA A 249 -6.84 1.99 -24.27
N TYR A 250 -6.77 3.30 -24.00
CA TYR A 250 -5.57 3.96 -23.50
C TYR A 250 -5.31 3.63 -22.02
N VAL A 251 -6.32 3.74 -21.16
CA VAL A 251 -6.18 3.47 -19.72
C VAL A 251 -6.24 1.99 -19.35
N GLN A 252 -6.65 1.12 -20.27
CA GLN A 252 -6.77 -0.33 -20.04
C GLN A 252 -6.15 -1.13 -21.19
N GLY A 253 -5.06 -0.59 -21.75
CA GLY A 253 -4.37 -1.20 -22.88
C GLY A 253 -3.71 -2.55 -22.55
N GLN A 254 -3.56 -2.88 -21.26
CA GLN A 254 -2.99 -4.13 -20.80
C GLN A 254 -4.05 -4.97 -20.09
N THR A 255 -4.06 -6.27 -20.36
CA THR A 255 -4.95 -7.23 -19.70
C THR A 255 -4.15 -8.45 -19.28
N TYR A 256 -4.34 -8.87 -18.04
CA TYR A 256 -3.66 -10.02 -17.46
C TYR A 256 -4.66 -10.88 -16.68
N GLN A 257 -4.82 -12.14 -17.08
CA GLN A 257 -5.60 -13.11 -16.32
C GLN A 257 -4.72 -13.71 -15.23
N CYS A 258 -5.12 -13.60 -13.96
CA CYS A 258 -4.40 -14.24 -12.86
C CYS A 258 -4.43 -15.77 -13.04
N PRO A 259 -3.27 -16.46 -13.04
CA PRO A 259 -3.23 -17.89 -13.29
C PRO A 259 -3.96 -18.70 -12.21
N GLY A 260 -5.04 -19.39 -12.59
CA GLY A 260 -5.80 -20.28 -11.70
C GLY A 260 -6.93 -19.60 -10.93
N ASP A 261 -7.05 -18.28 -11.03
CA ASP A 261 -8.10 -17.50 -10.38
C ASP A 261 -9.09 -16.92 -11.39
N ALA A 262 -10.31 -16.66 -10.95
CA ALA A 262 -11.32 -15.91 -11.71
C ALA A 262 -11.10 -14.38 -11.60
N ILE A 263 -9.84 -13.95 -11.54
CA ILE A 263 -9.45 -12.55 -11.36
C ILE A 263 -8.70 -12.10 -12.61
N LYS A 264 -9.11 -10.98 -13.17
CA LYS A 264 -8.48 -10.34 -14.32
C LYS A 264 -8.07 -8.93 -13.93
N ILE A 265 -6.84 -8.54 -14.22
CA ILE A 265 -6.37 -7.18 -14.02
C ILE A 265 -6.27 -6.52 -15.39
N VAL A 266 -6.93 -5.38 -15.56
CA VAL A 266 -6.73 -4.47 -16.69
C VAL A 266 -6.00 -3.23 -16.16
N SER A 267 -4.98 -2.77 -16.88
CA SER A 267 -4.10 -1.70 -16.40
C SER A 267 -3.66 -0.77 -17.52
N GLN A 268 -3.37 0.45 -17.11
CA GLN A 268 -2.79 1.50 -17.95
C GLN A 268 -1.28 1.31 -18.18
N GLY A 269 -0.56 0.67 -17.25
CA GLY A 269 0.91 0.68 -17.30
C GLY A 269 1.65 -0.32 -16.42
N MET A 270 0.99 -1.31 -15.83
CA MET A 270 1.63 -2.36 -15.04
C MET A 270 2.67 -3.17 -15.85
N THR A 271 3.80 -3.43 -15.24
CA THR A 271 4.82 -4.35 -15.72
C THR A 271 4.37 -5.80 -15.50
N ALA A 272 4.95 -6.74 -16.24
CA ALA A 272 4.67 -8.17 -16.05
C ALA A 272 4.96 -8.66 -14.62
N GLN A 273 5.96 -8.07 -13.94
CA GLN A 273 6.28 -8.41 -12.55
C GLN A 273 5.20 -7.90 -11.60
N GLN A 274 4.73 -6.66 -11.77
CA GLN A 274 3.65 -6.10 -10.96
C GLN A 274 2.36 -6.91 -11.11
N PHE A 275 1.99 -7.32 -12.33
CA PHE A 275 0.87 -8.24 -12.54
C PHE A 275 1.05 -9.55 -11.78
N SER A 276 2.23 -10.16 -11.88
CA SER A 276 2.52 -11.42 -11.19
C SER A 276 2.44 -11.27 -9.67
N ASP A 277 2.99 -10.19 -9.10
CA ASP A 277 3.03 -9.94 -7.66
C ASP A 277 1.65 -9.62 -7.10
N SER A 278 0.86 -8.80 -7.82
CA SER A 278 -0.54 -8.53 -7.47
C SER A 278 -1.39 -9.80 -7.50
N CYS A 279 -1.29 -10.62 -8.56
CA CYS A 279 -2.02 -11.88 -8.62
C CYS A 279 -1.60 -12.86 -7.52
N ALA A 280 -0.30 -12.98 -7.22
CA ALA A 280 0.17 -13.83 -6.13
C ALA A 280 -0.35 -13.36 -4.76
N THR A 281 -0.42 -12.05 -4.54
CA THR A 281 -0.98 -11.46 -3.32
C THR A 281 -2.46 -11.81 -3.16
N LEU A 282 -3.25 -11.59 -4.22
CA LEU A 282 -4.69 -11.87 -4.22
C LEU A 282 -4.98 -13.37 -4.07
N HIS A 283 -4.23 -14.23 -4.75
CA HIS A 283 -4.39 -15.69 -4.64
C HIS A 283 -4.24 -16.18 -3.18
N ASN A 284 -3.24 -15.66 -2.48
CA ASN A 284 -3.00 -16.01 -1.08
C ASN A 284 -4.08 -15.43 -0.14
N GLU A 285 -4.58 -14.24 -0.45
CA GLU A 285 -5.65 -13.59 0.33
C GLU A 285 -6.99 -14.32 0.18
N VAL A 286 -7.32 -14.84 -1.01
CA VAL A 286 -8.49 -15.73 -1.22
C VAL A 286 -8.46 -16.90 -0.24
N ALA A 287 -7.34 -17.59 -0.13
CA ALA A 287 -7.20 -18.72 0.79
C ALA A 287 -7.31 -18.30 2.25
N TYR A 288 -6.79 -17.12 2.60
CA TYR A 288 -6.91 -16.56 3.95
C TYR A 288 -8.37 -16.25 4.31
N ILE A 289 -9.11 -15.55 3.44
CA ILE A 289 -10.49 -15.15 3.69
C ILE A 289 -11.40 -16.38 3.78
N HIS A 290 -11.26 -17.36 2.87
CA HIS A 290 -12.02 -18.62 2.97
C HIS A 290 -11.72 -19.39 4.27
N GLY A 291 -10.45 -19.43 4.70
CA GLY A 291 -10.07 -20.04 5.98
C GLY A 291 -10.65 -19.29 7.19
N LEU A 292 -10.73 -17.96 7.09
CA LEU A 292 -11.30 -17.11 8.12
C LEU A 292 -12.82 -17.26 8.18
N MET A 293 -13.53 -17.20 7.06
CA MET A 293 -15.00 -17.28 7.04
C MET A 293 -15.53 -18.71 7.18
N GLN A 294 -14.75 -19.71 6.80
CA GLN A 294 -15.19 -21.11 6.73
C GLN A 294 -16.45 -21.27 5.88
N ASP A 295 -16.56 -20.48 4.81
CA ASP A 295 -17.72 -20.48 3.94
C ASP A 295 -17.86 -21.81 3.18
N SER A 296 -19.08 -22.05 2.70
CA SER A 296 -19.42 -23.27 1.95
C SER A 296 -19.32 -23.10 0.43
N GLY A 297 -18.57 -22.09 -0.02
CA GLY A 297 -18.55 -21.60 -1.40
C GLY A 297 -19.53 -20.45 -1.62
N ALA A 298 -19.68 -20.05 -2.89
CA ALA A 298 -20.47 -18.88 -3.29
C ALA A 298 -21.91 -18.91 -2.74
N VAL A 299 -22.48 -17.73 -2.49
CA VAL A 299 -23.85 -17.58 -2.03
C VAL A 299 -24.83 -18.15 -3.05
N ALA A 300 -25.90 -18.77 -2.56
CA ALA A 300 -26.89 -19.39 -3.44
C ALA A 300 -27.61 -18.33 -4.29
N GLY A 301 -27.55 -18.48 -5.61
CA GLY A 301 -28.18 -17.55 -6.55
C GLY A 301 -27.25 -16.44 -7.05
N ASP A 302 -26.01 -16.36 -6.54
CA ASP A 302 -24.98 -15.50 -7.10
C ASP A 302 -24.36 -16.15 -8.36
N ASN A 303 -24.40 -15.42 -9.47
CA ASN A 303 -23.90 -15.83 -10.78
C ASN A 303 -22.65 -15.07 -11.21
N THR A 304 -21.96 -14.43 -10.26
CA THR A 304 -20.73 -13.66 -10.48
C THR A 304 -19.59 -14.57 -10.90
N ILE A 305 -19.12 -14.41 -12.13
CA ILE A 305 -18.13 -15.31 -12.74
C ILE A 305 -16.68 -14.93 -12.44
N GLY A 306 -16.43 -13.75 -11.86
CA GLY A 306 -15.09 -13.28 -11.52
C GLY A 306 -15.03 -11.82 -11.13
N LEU A 307 -13.80 -11.34 -10.92
CA LEU A 307 -13.46 -9.95 -10.60
C LEU A 307 -12.58 -9.37 -11.72
N GLU A 308 -12.91 -8.18 -12.20
CA GLU A 308 -12.05 -7.33 -13.01
C GLU A 308 -11.48 -6.20 -12.14
N ILE A 309 -10.17 -6.10 -12.06
CA ILE A 309 -9.47 -5.01 -11.37
C ILE A 309 -9.03 -4.01 -12.44
N ASP A 310 -9.57 -2.81 -12.37
CA ASP A 310 -9.36 -1.72 -13.32
C ASP A 310 -8.36 -0.71 -12.73
N GLU A 311 -7.07 -0.93 -12.98
CA GLU A 311 -5.96 -0.18 -12.37
C GLU A 311 -5.50 1.00 -13.26
N PHE A 312 -5.53 2.20 -12.68
CA PHE A 312 -5.03 3.43 -13.29
C PHE A 312 -3.62 3.76 -12.76
N ASN A 313 -2.77 4.37 -13.59
CA ASN A 313 -1.36 4.61 -13.26
C ASN A 313 -1.11 5.54 -12.05
N SER A 314 -2.10 6.33 -11.66
CA SER A 314 -2.00 7.29 -10.55
C SER A 314 -3.38 7.72 -10.06
N SER A 315 -3.41 8.32 -8.87
CA SER A 315 -4.60 9.01 -8.35
C SER A 315 -5.13 10.09 -9.31
N ALA A 316 -4.25 10.80 -10.02
CA ALA A 316 -4.62 11.82 -10.98
C ALA A 316 -5.28 11.23 -12.25
N ASP A 317 -4.80 10.09 -12.75
CA ASP A 317 -5.41 9.40 -13.87
C ASP A 317 -6.76 8.80 -13.49
N TYR A 318 -6.88 8.21 -12.29
CA TYR A 318 -8.16 7.76 -11.75
C TYR A 318 -9.19 8.89 -11.70
N ALA A 319 -8.82 10.04 -11.10
CA ALA A 319 -9.67 11.22 -11.03
C ALA A 319 -10.04 11.79 -12.41
N THR A 320 -9.18 11.64 -13.41
CA THR A 320 -9.40 12.14 -14.75
C THR A 320 -10.34 11.26 -15.56
N TYR A 321 -10.12 9.94 -15.57
CA TYR A 321 -10.77 9.05 -16.55
C TYR A 321 -11.90 8.21 -15.95
N ALA A 322 -11.81 7.79 -14.69
CA ALA A 322 -12.70 6.75 -14.16
C ALA A 322 -14.16 7.22 -14.09
N GLY A 323 -14.41 8.47 -13.68
CA GLY A 323 -15.75 9.06 -13.69
C GLY A 323 -16.37 9.11 -15.10
N TYR A 324 -15.59 9.49 -16.12
CA TYR A 324 -16.06 9.52 -17.51
C TYR A 324 -16.34 8.13 -18.07
N LEU A 325 -15.49 7.15 -17.75
CA LEU A 325 -15.62 5.78 -18.25
C LEU A 325 -16.75 5.02 -17.57
N TYR A 326 -16.86 5.12 -16.24
CA TYR A 326 -17.67 4.22 -15.42
C TYR A 326 -18.82 4.90 -14.70
N GLY A 327 -18.89 6.24 -14.69
CA GLY A 327 -19.94 6.96 -13.97
C GLY A 327 -19.81 6.85 -12.45
N ILE A 328 -18.60 6.65 -11.95
CA ILE A 328 -18.29 6.47 -10.52
C ILE A 328 -17.75 7.76 -9.91
N SER A 329 -17.91 7.90 -8.59
CA SER A 329 -17.15 8.88 -7.81
C SER A 329 -15.69 8.46 -7.75
N THR A 330 -14.77 9.41 -7.86
CA THR A 330 -13.31 9.19 -7.77
C THR A 330 -12.71 9.79 -6.51
N ASN A 331 -13.53 10.32 -5.60
CA ASN A 331 -13.08 10.82 -4.29
C ASN A 331 -13.06 9.67 -3.27
N ASN A 332 -12.25 8.66 -3.55
CA ASN A 332 -12.08 7.45 -2.74
C ASN A 332 -10.71 6.82 -3.04
N GLY A 333 -10.28 5.89 -2.20
CA GLY A 333 -9.05 5.13 -2.39
C GLY A 333 -9.15 3.95 -3.37
N GLY A 334 -10.29 3.82 -4.04
CA GLY A 334 -10.70 2.63 -4.76
C GLY A 334 -12.20 2.39 -4.56
N LEU A 335 -12.81 1.63 -5.46
CA LEU A 335 -14.22 1.29 -5.37
C LEU A 335 -14.49 -0.11 -5.90
N SER A 336 -14.97 -0.96 -5.02
CA SER A 336 -15.54 -2.27 -5.37
C SER A 336 -17.00 -2.15 -5.77
N MET A 337 -17.38 -2.75 -6.89
CA MET A 337 -18.73 -2.81 -7.42
C MET A 337 -19.07 -4.23 -7.84
N GLU A 338 -20.01 -4.87 -7.16
CA GLU A 338 -20.33 -6.27 -7.46
C GLU A 338 -21.17 -6.45 -8.73
N GLY A 339 -21.89 -5.41 -9.19
CA GLY A 339 -22.86 -5.51 -10.27
C GLY A 339 -24.23 -6.05 -9.82
N ASP A 340 -24.89 -6.84 -10.68
CA ASP A 340 -26.14 -7.54 -10.32
C ASP A 340 -25.84 -9.06 -10.24
N PRO A 341 -25.58 -9.61 -9.05
CA PRO A 341 -25.19 -11.00 -8.88
C PRO A 341 -26.29 -11.99 -9.30
N SER A 342 -27.54 -11.55 -9.46
CA SER A 342 -28.62 -12.40 -9.98
C SER A 342 -28.51 -12.66 -11.49
N GLN A 343 -27.74 -11.86 -12.23
CA GLN A 343 -27.62 -11.99 -13.68
C GLN A 343 -26.55 -13.03 -14.08
N PRO A 344 -26.87 -13.96 -14.99
CA PRO A 344 -25.88 -14.87 -15.56
C PRO A 344 -24.73 -14.12 -16.23
N GLY A 345 -23.50 -14.40 -15.79
CA GLY A 345 -22.30 -13.79 -16.36
C GLY A 345 -21.93 -12.43 -15.75
N ASN A 346 -22.51 -12.08 -14.61
CA ASN A 346 -22.12 -10.90 -13.83
C ASN A 346 -20.62 -10.90 -13.54
N VAL A 347 -19.96 -9.75 -13.69
CA VAL A 347 -18.54 -9.55 -13.38
C VAL A 347 -18.47 -8.41 -12.38
N ALA A 348 -17.87 -8.69 -11.22
CA ALA A 348 -17.57 -7.65 -10.25
C ALA A 348 -16.38 -6.82 -10.74
N HIS A 349 -16.34 -5.55 -10.35
CA HIS A 349 -15.27 -4.62 -10.70
C HIS A 349 -14.63 -4.02 -9.44
N PHE A 350 -13.31 -3.86 -9.46
CA PHE A 350 -12.58 -3.05 -8.50
C PHE A 350 -11.82 -1.97 -9.25
N TYR A 351 -12.30 -0.73 -9.18
CA TYR A 351 -11.65 0.42 -9.79
C TYR A 351 -10.64 1.02 -8.83
N CYS A 352 -9.38 1.13 -9.24
CA CYS A 352 -8.29 1.45 -8.33
C CYS A 352 -7.12 2.13 -9.03
N TYR A 353 -6.10 2.52 -8.29
CA TYR A 353 -4.93 3.16 -8.87
C TYR A 353 -3.65 2.82 -8.12
N HIS A 354 -2.52 2.94 -8.81
CA HIS A 354 -1.22 2.88 -8.18
C HIS A 354 -1.06 4.02 -7.14
N ALA A 355 -0.64 3.66 -5.93
CA ALA A 355 -0.27 4.61 -4.88
C ALA A 355 1.03 5.35 -5.22
N ASP A 356 0.94 6.37 -6.08
CA ASP A 356 2.08 7.07 -6.69
C ASP A 356 2.93 7.89 -5.70
N TRP A 357 2.44 8.08 -4.48
CA TRP A 357 3.20 8.65 -3.36
C TRP A 357 4.10 7.63 -2.64
N ILE A 358 3.91 6.33 -2.87
CA ILE A 358 4.73 5.26 -2.27
C ILE A 358 5.83 4.92 -3.26
N THR A 359 7.02 5.46 -3.00
CA THR A 359 8.16 5.37 -3.93
C THR A 359 9.09 4.19 -3.64
N ALA A 360 9.01 3.62 -2.43
CA ALA A 360 9.83 2.49 -2.02
C ALA A 360 9.32 1.14 -2.56
N ASP A 361 8.00 1.01 -2.71
CA ASP A 361 7.32 -0.19 -3.20
C ASP A 361 6.20 0.19 -4.15
N TRP A 362 6.04 -0.55 -5.25
CA TRP A 362 4.90 -0.37 -6.13
C TRP A 362 3.71 -1.14 -5.55
N GLU A 363 2.62 -0.44 -5.27
CA GLU A 363 1.37 -1.04 -4.79
C GLU A 363 0.13 -0.40 -5.42
N ILE A 364 -0.93 -1.19 -5.49
CA ILE A 364 -2.30 -0.72 -5.76
C ILE A 364 -2.85 -0.21 -4.44
N TRP A 365 -3.32 1.04 -4.43
CA TRP A 365 -3.89 1.65 -3.24
C TRP A 365 -5.13 0.88 -2.76
N ASN A 366 -5.23 0.66 -1.45
CA ASN A 366 -6.34 -0.06 -0.79
C ASN A 366 -6.66 -1.49 -1.30
N LEU A 367 -5.73 -2.15 -2.00
CA LEU A 367 -5.98 -3.46 -2.62
C LEU A 367 -6.62 -4.50 -1.69
N TRP A 368 -6.04 -4.74 -0.51
CA TRP A 368 -6.50 -5.76 0.44
C TRP A 368 -7.89 -5.46 1.02
N HIS A 369 -8.14 -4.18 1.34
CA HIS A 369 -9.44 -3.74 1.87
C HIS A 369 -10.53 -3.96 0.83
N GLU A 370 -10.34 -3.43 -0.38
CA GLU A 370 -11.34 -3.47 -1.44
C GLU A 370 -11.54 -4.89 -1.99
N PHE A 371 -10.47 -5.69 -2.07
CA PHE A 371 -10.60 -7.09 -2.45
C PHE A 371 -11.46 -7.89 -1.45
N THR A 372 -11.43 -7.52 -0.17
CA THR A 372 -12.28 -8.14 0.85
C THR A 372 -13.76 -7.86 0.58
N HIS A 373 -14.13 -6.66 0.11
CA HIS A 373 -15.52 -6.35 -0.26
C HIS A 373 -16.05 -7.27 -1.36
N TYR A 374 -15.24 -7.57 -2.39
CA TYR A 374 -15.61 -8.56 -3.41
C TYR A 374 -15.83 -9.95 -2.82
N MET A 375 -14.97 -10.37 -1.89
CA MET A 375 -15.07 -11.68 -1.25
C MET A 375 -16.31 -11.76 -0.34
N ASP A 376 -16.56 -10.75 0.49
CA ASP A 376 -17.73 -10.67 1.37
C ASP A 376 -19.04 -10.65 0.54
N ALA A 377 -19.09 -9.84 -0.53
CA ALA A 377 -20.22 -9.78 -1.44
C ALA A 377 -20.55 -11.15 -2.09
N LYS A 378 -19.54 -11.90 -2.51
CA LYS A 378 -19.72 -13.16 -3.23
C LYS A 378 -19.97 -14.37 -2.33
N TYR A 379 -19.34 -14.38 -1.15
CA TYR A 379 -19.30 -15.56 -0.30
C TYR A 379 -20.13 -15.40 0.97
N ASP A 380 -20.45 -14.19 1.41
CA ASP A 380 -21.07 -13.99 2.72
C ASP A 380 -22.40 -13.21 2.67
N LEU A 381 -22.56 -12.31 1.70
CA LEU A 381 -23.75 -11.48 1.53
C LEU A 381 -24.63 -11.98 0.36
N ALA A 382 -25.95 -12.02 0.55
CA ALA A 382 -26.88 -12.44 -0.50
C ALA A 382 -27.61 -11.26 -1.13
N GLY A 383 -27.55 -11.17 -2.46
CA GLY A 383 -28.15 -10.07 -3.22
C GLY A 383 -27.11 -9.02 -3.59
N ASP A 384 -27.57 -7.92 -4.18
CA ASP A 384 -26.71 -6.75 -4.40
C ASP A 384 -26.58 -5.92 -3.11
N PHE A 385 -25.79 -4.86 -3.17
CA PHE A 385 -25.38 -3.99 -2.08
C PHE A 385 -26.58 -3.25 -1.49
N SER A 386 -27.65 -3.10 -2.26
CA SER A 386 -28.90 -2.51 -1.80
C SER A 386 -29.79 -3.47 -1.01
N ALA A 387 -29.47 -4.78 -1.02
CA ALA A 387 -30.22 -5.78 -0.27
C ALA A 387 -29.97 -5.70 1.24
N ALA A 388 -28.78 -5.27 1.66
CA ALA A 388 -28.40 -5.15 3.05
C ALA A 388 -28.72 -3.75 3.63
N PRO A 389 -29.17 -3.65 4.89
CA PRO A 389 -29.42 -2.37 5.56
C PRO A 389 -28.12 -1.61 5.85
N THR A 390 -27.95 -0.40 5.33
CA THR A 390 -26.67 0.35 5.42
C THR A 390 -26.82 1.84 5.76
N SER A 391 -28.05 2.33 5.86
CA SER A 391 -28.37 3.76 6.04
C SER A 391 -28.78 4.11 7.47
N ASN A 392 -28.87 5.41 7.77
CA ASN A 392 -29.42 5.87 9.05
C ASN A 392 -30.89 5.45 9.28
N ALA A 393 -31.64 5.19 8.20
CA ALA A 393 -33.03 4.74 8.30
C ALA A 393 -33.14 3.29 8.80
N ASP A 394 -32.06 2.53 8.70
CA ASP A 394 -32.02 1.11 9.06
C ASP A 394 -31.57 0.87 10.49
N LEU A 395 -31.19 1.91 11.23
CA LEU A 395 -30.77 1.79 12.62
C LEU A 395 -31.88 1.19 13.50
N PRO A 396 -31.55 0.29 14.45
CA PRO A 396 -30.20 -0.14 14.84
C PRO A 396 -29.75 -1.45 14.17
N TYR A 397 -30.08 -1.68 12.90
CA TYR A 397 -29.84 -2.95 12.22
C TYR A 397 -28.98 -2.76 10.96
N SER A 398 -28.05 -1.82 10.97
CA SER A 398 -27.09 -1.66 9.88
C SER A 398 -26.11 -2.85 9.82
N THR A 399 -25.62 -3.17 8.61
CA THR A 399 -24.54 -4.15 8.37
C THR A 399 -23.18 -3.49 8.15
N VAL A 400 -23.08 -2.16 8.11
CA VAL A 400 -21.82 -1.45 7.79
C VAL A 400 -20.71 -1.73 8.80
N TRP A 401 -21.04 -2.03 10.06
CA TRP A 401 -20.04 -2.45 11.06
C TRP A 401 -19.30 -3.73 10.64
N TRP A 402 -20.00 -4.63 9.95
CA TRP A 402 -19.44 -5.84 9.39
C TRP A 402 -18.73 -5.53 8.08
N ILE A 403 -19.43 -4.96 7.09
CA ILE A 403 -18.90 -4.75 5.72
C ILE A 403 -17.54 -4.02 5.77
N GLU A 404 -17.50 -2.85 6.40
CA GLU A 404 -16.26 -2.04 6.47
C GLU A 404 -15.29 -2.57 7.54
N GLY A 405 -15.82 -3.00 8.70
CA GLY A 405 -14.99 -3.52 9.77
C GLY A 405 -14.26 -4.82 9.39
N PHE A 406 -14.88 -5.64 8.55
CA PHE A 406 -14.33 -6.89 8.05
C PHE A 406 -13.25 -6.64 7.00
N ALA A 407 -13.50 -5.73 6.07
CA ALA A 407 -12.49 -5.27 5.11
C ALA A 407 -11.25 -4.70 5.82
N GLU A 408 -11.42 -3.88 6.84
CA GLU A 408 -10.30 -3.40 7.66
C GLU A 408 -9.61 -4.53 8.44
N TYR A 409 -10.40 -5.41 9.08
CA TYR A 409 -9.85 -6.53 9.84
C TYR A 409 -8.96 -7.43 8.99
N VAL A 410 -9.44 -7.82 7.80
CA VAL A 410 -8.68 -8.63 6.85
C VAL A 410 -7.46 -7.88 6.36
N SER A 411 -7.62 -6.63 5.92
CA SER A 411 -6.54 -5.79 5.40
C SER A 411 -5.33 -5.74 6.33
N TYR A 412 -5.53 -5.48 7.62
CA TYR A 412 -4.44 -5.43 8.59
C TYR A 412 -3.97 -6.82 9.04
N SER A 413 -4.88 -7.75 9.30
CA SER A 413 -4.54 -9.07 9.85
C SER A 413 -3.80 -9.94 8.84
N TYR A 414 -4.21 -9.93 7.58
CA TYR A 414 -3.55 -10.67 6.50
C TYR A 414 -2.11 -10.19 6.28
N ARG A 415 -1.90 -8.86 6.32
CA ARG A 415 -0.57 -8.24 6.19
C ARG A 415 0.26 -8.30 7.47
N ASN A 416 -0.33 -8.76 8.57
CA ASN A 416 0.28 -8.74 9.91
C ASN A 416 0.78 -7.33 10.29
N LEU A 417 -0.07 -6.33 10.03
CA LEU A 417 0.16 -4.93 10.35
C LEU A 417 -0.69 -4.52 11.55
N VAL A 418 -0.19 -3.54 12.30
CA VAL A 418 -0.94 -2.92 13.39
C VAL A 418 -1.71 -1.72 12.84
N ASP A 419 -3.03 -1.69 13.07
CA ASP A 419 -3.83 -0.50 12.85
C ASP A 419 -3.65 0.49 14.01
N SER A 420 -2.87 1.54 13.77
CA SER A 420 -2.65 2.60 14.76
C SER A 420 -3.92 3.38 15.12
N GLY A 421 -4.87 3.49 14.18
CA GLY A 421 -6.17 4.08 14.42
C GLY A 421 -6.95 3.24 15.42
N ALA A 422 -7.04 1.92 15.19
CA ALA A 422 -7.72 1.00 16.11
C ALA A 422 -7.06 1.01 17.51
N VAL A 423 -5.73 1.06 17.59
CA VAL A 423 -5.02 1.18 18.87
C VAL A 423 -5.38 2.47 19.59
N SER A 424 -5.44 3.60 18.89
CA SER A 424 -5.86 4.88 19.46
C SER A 424 -7.32 4.85 19.94
N THR A 425 -8.22 4.32 19.11
CA THR A 425 -9.65 4.17 19.42
C THR A 425 -9.87 3.33 20.67
N ALA A 426 -9.20 2.17 20.77
CA ALA A 426 -9.26 1.29 21.92
C ALA A 426 -8.65 1.93 23.18
N THR A 427 -7.50 2.61 23.05
CA THR A 427 -6.83 3.29 24.17
C THR A 427 -7.72 4.35 24.80
N ASN A 428 -8.49 5.05 23.97
CA ASN A 428 -9.38 6.12 24.40
C ASN A 428 -10.80 5.63 24.74
N HIS A 429 -11.10 4.34 24.55
CA HIS A 429 -12.46 3.78 24.63
C HIS A 429 -13.48 4.66 23.90
N SER A 430 -13.15 5.07 22.67
CA SER A 430 -13.89 6.12 21.98
C SER A 430 -15.34 5.75 21.67
N TYR A 431 -15.64 4.45 21.53
CA TYR A 431 -16.96 3.96 21.15
C TYR A 431 -17.33 2.68 21.92
N THR A 432 -18.60 2.53 22.27
CA THR A 432 -19.13 1.27 22.82
C THR A 432 -19.45 0.28 21.70
N LEU A 433 -19.47 -1.03 21.99
CA LEU A 433 -19.85 -2.04 20.99
C LEU A 433 -21.24 -1.81 20.34
N PRO A 434 -22.33 -1.49 21.08
CA PRO A 434 -23.59 -1.11 20.44
C PRO A 434 -23.45 0.09 19.50
N THR A 435 -22.62 1.08 19.88
CA THR A 435 -22.35 2.22 19.00
C THR A 435 -21.67 1.69 17.73
N LEU A 436 -20.65 0.86 17.81
CA LEU A 436 -19.99 0.32 16.61
C LEU A 436 -20.93 -0.51 15.72
N PHE A 437 -21.86 -1.27 16.28
CA PHE A 437 -22.92 -1.95 15.50
C PHE A 437 -23.89 -1.02 14.77
N ASP A 438 -23.98 0.25 15.19
CA ASP A 438 -24.81 1.30 14.56
C ASP A 438 -24.04 2.13 13.53
N ASN A 439 -22.93 1.63 12.97
CA ASN A 439 -22.24 2.31 11.88
C ASN A 439 -23.13 2.32 10.63
N THR A 440 -23.13 3.41 9.86
CA THR A 440 -23.90 3.59 8.62
C THR A 440 -23.07 4.44 7.65
N TYR A 441 -23.36 4.43 6.34
CA TYR A 441 -22.67 5.34 5.40
C TYR A 441 -23.08 6.81 5.55
N ASP A 442 -24.24 7.07 6.15
CA ASP A 442 -24.81 8.42 6.30
C ASP A 442 -24.39 9.15 7.60
N MET A 443 -23.50 8.56 8.40
CA MET A 443 -23.09 9.12 9.69
C MET A 443 -22.04 10.22 9.56
N SER A 444 -22.09 11.22 10.46
CA SER A 444 -21.25 12.41 10.36
C SER A 444 -19.76 12.20 10.70
N ASN A 445 -19.42 11.13 11.41
CA ASN A 445 -18.04 10.76 11.79
C ASN A 445 -17.65 9.39 11.22
N TYR A 446 -18.08 9.12 10.00
CA TYR A 446 -17.92 7.83 9.31
C TYR A 446 -16.47 7.33 9.32
N GLU A 447 -15.50 8.12 8.84
CA GLU A 447 -14.11 7.66 8.72
C GLU A 447 -13.49 7.26 10.07
N ASP A 448 -13.65 8.11 11.10
CA ASP A 448 -13.03 7.89 12.42
C ASP A 448 -13.63 6.72 13.20
N ARG A 449 -14.92 6.41 12.97
CA ARG A 449 -15.64 5.37 13.73
C ARG A 449 -15.77 4.08 12.95
N THR A 450 -16.03 4.16 11.65
CA THR A 450 -16.30 2.99 10.82
C THR A 450 -15.04 2.17 10.59
N TYR A 451 -13.91 2.78 10.19
CA TYR A 451 -12.73 1.98 9.88
C TYR A 451 -12.01 1.48 11.16
N PRO A 452 -11.51 2.35 12.06
CA PRO A 452 -10.78 1.87 13.24
C PRO A 452 -11.69 1.19 14.26
N GLY A 453 -12.92 1.70 14.42
CA GLY A 453 -13.90 1.13 15.34
C GLY A 453 -14.54 -0.15 14.79
N GLY A 454 -14.88 -0.19 13.50
CA GLY A 454 -15.36 -1.42 12.85
C GLY A 454 -14.32 -2.54 12.91
N TYR A 455 -13.04 -2.23 12.68
CA TYR A 455 -11.93 -3.18 12.89
C TYR A 455 -11.99 -3.79 14.30
N LEU A 456 -12.13 -2.97 15.35
CA LEU A 456 -12.18 -3.46 16.73
C LEU A 456 -13.41 -4.35 16.99
N ALA A 457 -14.58 -3.94 16.51
CA ALA A 457 -15.81 -4.70 16.66
C ALA A 457 -15.71 -6.08 15.98
N VAL A 458 -15.23 -6.12 14.73
CA VAL A 458 -15.06 -7.37 13.99
C VAL A 458 -13.96 -8.24 14.62
N ASN A 459 -12.82 -7.65 15.00
CA ASN A 459 -11.74 -8.37 15.68
C ASN A 459 -12.25 -9.03 16.98
N PHE A 460 -12.95 -8.27 17.81
CA PHE A 460 -13.58 -8.78 19.03
C PHE A 460 -14.57 -9.91 18.72
N MET A 461 -15.51 -9.70 17.81
CA MET A 461 -16.54 -10.70 17.52
C MET A 461 -15.95 -11.98 16.90
N ILE A 462 -14.96 -11.88 16.01
CA ILE A 462 -14.29 -13.04 15.42
C ILE A 462 -13.50 -13.82 16.48
N ASN A 463 -12.79 -13.15 17.38
CA ASN A 463 -11.88 -13.81 18.32
C ASN A 463 -12.54 -14.24 19.64
N ASN A 464 -13.63 -13.59 20.05
CA ASN A 464 -14.33 -13.86 21.31
C ASN A 464 -15.70 -14.53 21.10
N HIS A 465 -16.40 -14.21 20.00
CA HIS A 465 -17.78 -14.61 19.75
C HIS A 465 -17.97 -15.26 18.38
N ARG A 466 -17.04 -16.13 17.99
CA ARG A 466 -17.04 -16.76 16.67
C ARG A 466 -18.36 -17.44 16.28
N ALA A 467 -19.02 -18.10 17.23
CA ALA A 467 -20.30 -18.76 16.98
C ALA A 467 -21.43 -17.78 16.59
N ASP A 468 -21.37 -16.54 17.09
CA ASP A 468 -22.32 -15.50 16.70
C ASP A 468 -22.00 -14.97 15.29
N ILE A 469 -20.72 -14.86 14.92
CA ILE A 469 -20.32 -14.57 13.54
C ILE A 469 -20.81 -15.66 12.58
N ASP A 470 -20.60 -16.94 12.89
CA ASP A 470 -21.08 -18.04 12.04
C ASP A 470 -22.61 -18.03 11.89
N THR A 471 -23.33 -17.66 12.97
CA THR A 471 -24.79 -17.50 12.93
C THR A 471 -25.20 -16.34 12.03
N MET A 472 -24.53 -15.18 12.16
CA MET A 472 -24.77 -14.00 11.34
C MET A 472 -24.51 -14.27 9.86
N LEU A 473 -23.39 -14.91 9.52
CA LEU A 473 -23.06 -15.29 8.14
C LEU A 473 -24.13 -16.23 7.57
N GLY A 474 -24.67 -17.16 8.37
CA GLY A 474 -25.81 -17.99 7.96
C GLY A 474 -27.07 -17.18 7.62
N ILE A 475 -27.32 -16.08 8.33
CA ILE A 475 -28.45 -15.16 8.07
C ILE A 475 -28.19 -14.34 6.81
N PHE A 476 -26.98 -13.79 6.65
CA PHE A 476 -26.57 -12.98 5.49
C PHE A 476 -26.60 -13.79 4.19
N ARG A 477 -26.01 -14.99 4.19
CA ARG A 477 -26.02 -15.90 3.03
C ARG A 477 -27.42 -16.36 2.63
N ALA A 478 -28.40 -16.25 3.53
CA ALA A 478 -29.81 -16.55 3.25
C ALA A 478 -30.61 -15.33 2.77
N GLY A 479 -29.99 -14.14 2.71
CA GLY A 479 -30.66 -12.87 2.41
C GLY A 479 -31.68 -12.45 3.47
N ALA A 480 -31.53 -12.93 4.71
CA ALA A 480 -32.52 -12.78 5.77
C ALA A 480 -32.29 -11.51 6.63
N TYR A 481 -31.97 -10.38 5.99
CA TYR A 481 -31.61 -9.11 6.62
C TYR A 481 -32.73 -8.44 7.43
N GLY A 482 -33.99 -8.83 7.22
CA GLY A 482 -35.12 -8.32 7.99
C GLY A 482 -35.22 -8.97 9.38
N THR A 483 -36.36 -9.59 9.68
CA THR A 483 -36.67 -10.10 11.03
C THR A 483 -35.60 -11.00 11.65
N SER A 484 -34.94 -11.87 10.88
CA SER A 484 -33.92 -12.78 11.40
C SER A 484 -32.67 -12.03 11.86
N TYR A 485 -32.12 -11.15 11.03
CA TYR A 485 -30.97 -10.32 11.41
C TYR A 485 -31.32 -9.36 12.55
N HIS A 486 -32.51 -8.74 12.52
CA HIS A 486 -32.95 -7.86 13.61
C HIS A 486 -32.99 -8.61 14.95
N THR A 487 -33.58 -9.82 14.97
CA THR A 487 -33.66 -10.66 16.16
C THR A 487 -32.27 -11.06 16.67
N PHE A 488 -31.36 -11.39 15.75
CA PHE A 488 -29.97 -11.69 16.08
C PHE A 488 -29.28 -10.48 16.74
N MET A 489 -29.37 -9.30 16.10
CA MET A 489 -28.77 -8.07 16.63
C MET A 489 -29.35 -7.67 17.98
N ASP A 490 -30.67 -7.76 18.17
CA ASP A 490 -31.30 -7.52 19.47
C ASP A 490 -30.73 -8.44 20.58
N GLY A 491 -30.37 -9.67 20.23
CA GLY A 491 -29.80 -10.66 21.14
C GLY A 491 -28.36 -10.37 21.56
N ILE A 492 -27.52 -9.83 20.67
CA ILE A 492 -26.09 -9.63 20.95
C ILE A 492 -25.72 -8.19 21.31
N ARG A 493 -26.48 -7.20 20.83
CA ARG A 493 -26.09 -5.78 20.81
C ARG A 493 -25.61 -5.24 22.15
N ASN A 494 -26.26 -5.62 23.24
CA ASN A 494 -25.91 -5.18 24.60
C ASN A 494 -25.25 -6.26 25.45
N SER A 495 -25.07 -7.47 24.91
CA SER A 495 -24.67 -8.65 25.68
C SER A 495 -23.18 -8.65 26.02
N TYR A 496 -22.36 -7.92 25.25
CA TYR A 496 -20.90 -7.99 25.31
C TYR A 496 -20.21 -6.68 25.67
N SER A 497 -20.93 -5.62 26.07
CA SER A 497 -20.34 -4.29 26.26
C SER A 497 -19.17 -4.27 27.26
N SER A 498 -19.32 -4.90 28.43
CA SER A 498 -18.24 -4.96 29.44
C SER A 498 -17.08 -5.86 29.01
N GLU A 499 -17.35 -6.88 28.19
CA GLU A 499 -16.30 -7.74 27.65
C GLU A 499 -15.49 -7.00 26.58
N PHE A 500 -16.18 -6.23 25.72
CA PHE A 500 -15.56 -5.39 24.71
C PHE A 500 -14.64 -4.33 25.33
N GLU A 501 -15.07 -3.64 26.40
CA GLU A 501 -14.20 -2.69 27.13
C GLU A 501 -12.92 -3.37 27.68
N ALA A 502 -13.03 -4.61 28.16
CA ALA A 502 -11.87 -5.39 28.61
C ALA A 502 -10.97 -5.80 27.44
N PHE A 503 -11.56 -6.18 26.30
CA PHE A 503 -10.85 -6.46 25.06
C PHE A 503 -10.07 -5.22 24.58
N GLU A 504 -10.69 -4.03 24.53
CA GLU A 504 -10.04 -2.79 24.13
C GLU A 504 -8.85 -2.46 25.04
N THR A 505 -9.03 -2.59 26.36
CA THR A 505 -7.95 -2.39 27.33
C THR A 505 -6.76 -3.33 27.05
N CYS A 506 -7.04 -4.61 26.81
CA CYS A 506 -6.01 -5.58 26.46
C CYS A 506 -5.33 -5.22 25.13
N PHE A 507 -6.12 -4.92 24.10
CA PHE A 507 -5.65 -4.63 22.75
C PHE A 507 -4.71 -3.42 22.75
N ALA A 508 -5.11 -2.35 23.44
CA ALA A 508 -4.29 -1.15 23.63
C ALA A 508 -2.98 -1.46 24.38
N ASN A 509 -3.04 -2.22 25.48
CA ASN A 509 -1.85 -2.58 26.26
C ASN A 509 -0.85 -3.43 25.48
N ASN A 510 -1.32 -4.23 24.53
CA ASN A 510 -0.48 -5.04 23.65
C ASN A 510 -0.03 -4.29 22.39
N GLY A 511 -0.28 -2.97 22.30
CA GLY A 511 0.06 -2.17 21.13
C GLY A 511 -0.63 -2.65 19.85
N GLY A 512 -1.86 -3.16 19.96
CA GLY A 512 -2.65 -3.67 18.84
C GLY A 512 -2.26 -5.07 18.35
N THR A 513 -1.35 -5.74 19.04
CA THR A 513 -1.01 -7.14 18.76
C THR A 513 -1.98 -8.07 19.50
N GLY A 514 -2.34 -9.21 18.89
CA GLY A 514 -3.42 -10.10 19.33
C GLY A 514 -3.28 -10.72 20.74
N GLY A 515 -4.15 -11.67 21.07
CA GLY A 515 -4.14 -12.35 22.39
C GLY A 515 -5.14 -11.81 23.41
N CYS A 516 -6.14 -11.04 22.96
CA CYS A 516 -7.20 -10.47 23.81
C CYS A 516 -8.52 -11.26 23.76
N GLY A 517 -8.51 -12.46 23.17
CA GLY A 517 -9.61 -13.42 23.17
C GLY A 517 -9.76 -14.09 24.53
N GLY A 518 -10.46 -13.42 25.43
CA GLY A 518 -10.47 -13.75 26.85
C GLY A 518 -11.76 -13.36 27.57
N GLY A 519 -12.92 -13.70 27.01
CA GLY A 519 -14.18 -13.64 27.73
C GLY A 519 -15.20 -14.65 27.20
N GLY A 520 -15.84 -15.37 28.12
CA GLY A 520 -17.24 -15.75 27.92
C GLY A 520 -17.65 -16.90 26.98
N GLY A 521 -16.79 -17.83 26.54
CA GLY A 521 -17.28 -19.00 25.78
C GLY A 521 -16.31 -20.18 25.80
N GLY A 522 -16.78 -21.37 26.17
CA GLY A 522 -16.00 -22.61 26.31
C GLY A 522 -15.40 -23.18 25.02
N GLY A 523 -14.58 -22.41 24.31
CA GLY A 523 -13.70 -22.90 23.25
C GLY A 523 -12.49 -23.63 23.83
N GLY A 524 -12.17 -24.82 23.32
CA GLY A 524 -10.90 -25.48 23.61
C GLY A 524 -9.70 -24.66 23.13
N PRO A 525 -8.47 -25.04 23.52
CA PRO A 525 -7.28 -24.41 22.94
C PRO A 525 -7.25 -24.59 21.42
N THR A 526 -6.65 -23.63 20.72
CA THR A 526 -6.23 -23.75 19.32
C THR A 526 -4.75 -23.41 19.28
N ALA A 527 -3.94 -24.17 18.57
CA ALA A 527 -2.49 -23.96 18.57
C ALA A 527 -1.96 -23.71 17.16
N SER A 528 -0.85 -23.00 17.04
CA SER A 528 -0.10 -22.91 15.78
C SER A 528 1.39 -22.99 16.05
N LEU A 529 2.13 -23.40 15.02
CA LEU A 529 3.59 -23.28 15.00
C LEU A 529 3.95 -21.98 14.29
N SER A 530 4.96 -21.27 14.79
CA SER A 530 5.49 -20.04 14.17
C SER A 530 6.05 -20.26 12.76
N SER A 531 6.20 -21.51 12.32
CA SER A 531 6.45 -21.88 10.93
C SER A 531 5.90 -23.29 10.64
N GLY A 532 5.24 -23.46 9.48
CA GLY A 532 4.81 -24.76 8.96
C GLY A 532 5.92 -25.57 8.29
N SER A 533 7.11 -24.98 8.12
CA SER A 533 8.29 -25.69 7.61
C SER A 533 9.60 -25.15 8.17
N LEU A 534 10.60 -26.01 8.35
CA LEU A 534 11.98 -25.63 8.66
C LEU A 534 12.90 -26.17 7.58
N THR A 535 13.73 -25.30 7.03
CA THR A 535 14.71 -25.66 6.00
C THR A 535 16.11 -25.47 6.55
N PHE A 536 16.86 -26.56 6.63
CA PHE A 536 18.24 -26.59 7.09
C PHE A 536 19.19 -26.53 5.90
N GLY A 537 20.18 -25.63 6.00
CA GLY A 537 21.25 -25.54 5.01
C GLY A 537 22.08 -26.83 4.92
N SER A 538 22.93 -26.87 3.90
CA SER A 538 23.82 -28.01 3.66
C SER A 538 24.70 -28.29 4.89
N THR A 539 24.53 -29.46 5.50
CA THR A 539 25.26 -29.90 6.70
C THR A 539 26.05 -31.15 6.37
N ASN A 540 27.34 -31.20 6.70
CA ASN A 540 28.18 -32.37 6.41
C ASN A 540 27.61 -33.63 7.09
N VAL A 541 27.61 -34.76 6.38
CA VAL A 541 27.19 -36.06 6.94
C VAL A 541 27.92 -36.34 8.25
N GLY A 542 27.17 -36.67 9.29
CA GLY A 542 27.68 -36.93 10.65
C GLY A 542 27.83 -35.69 11.55
N SER A 543 27.76 -34.47 11.01
CA SER A 543 27.79 -33.20 11.77
C SER A 543 26.38 -32.73 12.12
N THR A 544 26.24 -31.95 13.20
CA THR A 544 24.94 -31.37 13.62
C THR A 544 24.89 -29.89 13.23
N SER A 545 23.78 -29.45 12.63
CA SER A 545 23.53 -28.04 12.29
C SER A 545 23.38 -27.16 13.53
N ALA A 546 23.40 -25.84 13.34
CA ALA A 546 22.82 -24.93 14.33
C ALA A 546 21.33 -25.24 14.52
N ALA A 547 20.81 -25.01 15.71
CA ALA A 547 19.40 -25.23 16.00
C ALA A 547 18.53 -24.13 15.38
N GLN A 548 17.41 -24.52 14.79
CA GLN A 548 16.32 -23.61 14.41
C GLN A 548 15.18 -23.76 15.42
N ASN A 549 14.61 -22.65 15.83
CA ASN A 549 13.54 -22.65 16.82
C ASN A 549 12.19 -22.47 16.13
N VAL A 550 11.19 -23.23 16.56
CA VAL A 550 9.78 -23.00 16.23
C VAL A 550 9.00 -22.84 17.51
N SER A 551 8.19 -21.79 17.59
CA SER A 551 7.34 -21.54 18.75
C SER A 551 5.98 -22.18 18.53
N LEU A 552 5.51 -22.95 19.52
CA LEU A 552 4.12 -23.37 19.62
C LEU A 552 3.37 -22.29 20.39
N ILE A 553 2.33 -21.72 19.79
CA ILE A 553 1.55 -20.62 20.35
C ILE A 553 0.14 -21.14 20.63
N ASN A 554 -0.38 -20.91 21.84
CA ASN A 554 -1.78 -21.14 22.15
C ASN A 554 -2.59 -19.90 21.74
N ASN A 555 -3.25 -19.97 20.59
CA ASN A 555 -4.10 -18.90 20.07
C ASN A 555 -5.54 -19.00 20.57
N GLY A 556 -5.89 -20.10 21.26
CA GLY A 556 -7.26 -20.35 21.70
C GLY A 556 -7.49 -19.97 23.16
N PRO A 557 -8.77 -19.77 23.55
CA PRO A 557 -9.13 -19.31 24.89
C PRO A 557 -8.92 -20.39 25.96
N GLY A 558 -8.88 -21.67 25.59
CA GLY A 558 -8.61 -22.79 26.51
C GLY A 558 -7.12 -23.01 26.80
N THR A 559 -6.79 -23.64 27.92
CA THR A 559 -5.40 -24.01 28.26
C THR A 559 -4.90 -25.14 27.36
N LEU A 560 -3.84 -24.87 26.59
CA LEU A 560 -3.17 -25.84 25.73
C LEU A 560 -2.25 -26.74 26.58
N SER A 561 -2.50 -28.04 26.54
CA SER A 561 -1.73 -29.09 27.22
C SER A 561 -1.00 -29.93 26.18
N VAL A 562 0.33 -29.81 26.13
CA VAL A 562 1.18 -30.59 25.23
C VAL A 562 1.42 -31.97 25.82
N SER A 563 0.99 -33.01 25.10
CA SER A 563 1.14 -34.40 25.50
C SER A 563 2.47 -35.01 25.04
N SER A 564 2.98 -34.60 23.87
CA SER A 564 4.30 -35.02 23.38
C SER A 564 4.81 -34.11 22.26
N VAL A 565 6.13 -34.02 22.15
CA VAL A 565 6.82 -33.42 21.00
C VAL A 565 7.70 -34.51 20.39
N SER A 566 7.37 -34.92 19.16
CA SER A 566 8.07 -35.98 18.44
C SER A 566 8.66 -35.46 17.13
N ILE A 567 9.76 -36.06 16.68
CA ILE A 567 10.45 -35.67 15.47
C ILE A 567 10.92 -36.90 14.70
N SER A 568 10.90 -36.83 13.37
CA SER A 568 11.28 -37.93 12.47
C SER A 568 12.43 -37.57 11.54
N GLY A 569 13.10 -38.58 10.98
CA GLY A 569 14.20 -38.42 10.02
C GLY A 569 15.55 -38.15 10.68
N ASP A 570 16.41 -37.41 9.96
CA ASP A 570 17.76 -37.05 10.41
C ASP A 570 17.77 -35.80 11.32
N TYR A 571 16.71 -35.62 12.13
CA TYR A 571 16.51 -34.43 12.96
C TYR A 571 16.39 -34.80 14.44
N LEU A 572 16.79 -33.87 15.30
CA LEU A 572 16.76 -33.98 16.75
C LEU A 572 16.07 -32.74 17.33
N GLN A 573 15.30 -32.89 18.41
CA GLN A 573 14.65 -31.76 19.07
C GLN A 573 14.89 -31.73 20.59
N THR A 574 14.97 -30.52 21.13
CA THR A 574 14.77 -30.20 22.55
C THR A 574 13.68 -29.16 22.67
N ASN A 575 12.95 -29.11 23.79
CA ASN A 575 11.87 -28.15 23.95
C ASN A 575 11.64 -27.80 25.43
N ASN A 576 10.91 -26.70 25.66
CA ASN A 576 10.36 -26.32 26.96
C ASN A 576 8.82 -26.42 26.99
N CYS A 577 8.23 -27.23 26.11
CA CYS A 577 6.78 -27.41 25.96
C CYS A 577 6.21 -28.45 26.95
N ASN A 578 6.69 -28.45 28.19
CA ASN A 578 6.34 -29.44 29.21
C ASN A 578 5.34 -28.92 30.28
N SER A 579 4.99 -27.63 30.21
CA SER A 579 3.95 -27.01 31.02
C SER A 579 2.69 -26.73 30.20
N ALA A 580 1.55 -26.69 30.87
CA ALA A 580 0.31 -26.18 30.28
C ALA A 580 0.51 -24.71 29.86
N LEU A 581 0.10 -24.37 28.65
CA LEU A 581 0.20 -23.03 28.07
C LEU A 581 -1.16 -22.33 28.20
N PRO A 582 -1.27 -21.27 29.02
CA PRO A 582 -2.44 -20.40 29.02
C PRO A 582 -2.70 -19.79 27.64
N SER A 583 -3.90 -19.24 27.44
CA SER A 583 -4.21 -18.46 26.23
C SER A 583 -3.16 -17.37 26.01
N GLY A 584 -2.73 -17.19 24.75
CA GLY A 584 -1.70 -16.22 24.34
C GLY A 584 -0.26 -16.59 24.72
N SER A 585 -0.05 -17.68 25.47
CA SER A 585 1.30 -18.12 25.85
C SER A 585 1.93 -19.01 24.78
N SER A 586 3.26 -19.09 24.78
CA SER A 586 4.00 -19.95 23.85
C SER A 586 5.12 -20.73 24.54
N CYS A 587 5.52 -21.82 23.90
CA CYS A 587 6.75 -22.56 24.21
C CYS A 587 7.58 -22.71 22.93
N THR A 588 8.84 -23.09 23.06
CA THR A 588 9.79 -23.22 21.96
C THR A 588 10.25 -24.67 21.82
N VAL A 589 10.21 -25.16 20.58
CA VAL A 589 10.87 -26.39 20.14
C VAL A 589 12.12 -26.02 19.34
N SER A 590 13.28 -26.45 19.80
CA SER A 590 14.58 -26.25 19.16
C SER A 590 14.96 -27.50 18.36
N VAL A 591 15.02 -27.37 17.04
CA VAL A 591 15.27 -28.48 16.10
C VAL A 591 16.67 -28.36 15.50
N THR A 592 17.42 -29.45 15.48
CA THR A 592 18.72 -29.57 14.82
C THR A 592 18.68 -30.66 13.75
N PHE A 593 19.50 -30.50 12.71
CA PHE A 593 19.64 -31.46 11.62
C PHE A 593 21.00 -32.15 11.68
N LYS A 594 21.01 -33.48 11.68
CA LYS A 594 22.22 -34.32 11.70
C LYS A 594 22.14 -35.37 10.58
N PRO A 595 22.51 -35.03 9.34
CA PRO A 595 22.37 -35.93 8.20
C PRO A 595 23.21 -37.20 8.37
N THR A 596 22.60 -38.35 8.10
CA THR A 596 23.25 -39.67 8.10
C THR A 596 23.72 -40.10 6.71
N ALA A 597 23.21 -39.43 5.67
CA ALA A 597 23.58 -39.63 4.27
C ALA A 597 23.53 -38.29 3.52
N SER A 598 24.22 -38.21 2.37
CA SER A 598 24.19 -37.02 1.53
C SER A 598 22.91 -36.92 0.69
N GLY A 599 22.62 -35.72 0.18
CA GLY A 599 21.39 -35.39 -0.54
C GLY A 599 20.28 -34.87 0.37
N THR A 600 19.11 -34.59 -0.21
CA THR A 600 17.96 -34.06 0.52
C THR A 600 17.40 -35.09 1.51
N ARG A 601 17.19 -34.65 2.75
CA ARG A 601 16.66 -35.42 3.86
C ARG A 601 15.40 -34.74 4.34
N THR A 602 14.30 -35.48 4.39
CA THR A 602 13.01 -34.97 4.85
C THR A 602 12.66 -35.56 6.22
N GLY A 603 11.87 -34.82 6.98
CA GLY A 603 11.36 -35.23 8.29
C GLY A 603 10.13 -34.42 8.65
N SER A 604 9.59 -34.68 9.84
CA SER A 604 8.45 -33.94 10.37
C SER A 604 8.65 -33.69 11.86
N LEU A 605 8.30 -32.49 12.29
CA LEU A 605 8.03 -32.19 13.69
C LEU A 605 6.53 -32.38 13.93
N THR A 606 6.17 -33.08 15.00
CA THR A 606 4.77 -33.28 15.41
C THR A 606 4.63 -32.98 16.90
N VAL A 607 3.82 -31.98 17.22
CA VAL A 607 3.43 -31.62 18.57
C VAL A 607 2.01 -32.11 18.80
N SER A 608 1.85 -33.10 19.67
CA SER A 608 0.54 -33.62 20.06
C SER A 608 0.06 -32.87 21.28
N ASP A 609 -1.09 -32.22 21.18
CA ASP A 609 -1.69 -31.39 22.21
C ASP A 609 -3.22 -31.60 22.24
N ASN A 610 -3.90 -30.92 23.16
CA ASN A 610 -5.36 -30.96 23.27
C ASN A 610 -6.06 -29.86 22.43
N ALA A 611 -5.35 -29.21 21.49
CA ALA A 611 -5.97 -28.22 20.62
C ALA A 611 -6.99 -28.86 19.68
N THR A 612 -8.07 -28.16 19.37
CA THR A 612 -9.10 -28.64 18.42
C THR A 612 -8.54 -28.81 17.00
N ASN A 613 -7.49 -28.07 16.65
CA ASN A 613 -6.77 -28.16 15.39
C ASN A 613 -5.45 -28.96 15.49
N GLY A 614 -5.26 -29.76 16.55
CA GLY A 614 -4.08 -30.59 16.76
C GLY A 614 -4.13 -31.96 16.07
N PRO A 615 -2.99 -32.65 15.92
CA PRO A 615 -1.64 -32.24 16.34
C PRO A 615 -1.02 -31.20 15.39
N GLN A 616 -0.19 -30.31 15.93
CA GLN A 616 0.54 -29.34 15.11
C GLN A 616 1.72 -30.01 14.41
N THR A 617 1.90 -29.72 13.13
CA THR A 617 2.99 -30.31 12.33
C THR A 617 3.78 -29.28 11.56
N ALA A 618 5.09 -29.50 11.43
CA ALA A 618 5.95 -28.75 10.53
C ALA A 618 6.79 -29.72 9.68
N SER A 619 6.87 -29.42 8.39
CA SER A 619 7.71 -30.17 7.45
C SER A 619 9.18 -29.77 7.62
N LEU A 620 10.08 -30.75 7.65
CA LEU A 620 11.51 -30.52 7.81
C LEU A 620 12.23 -30.93 6.54
N THR A 621 13.03 -30.03 5.98
CA THR A 621 13.91 -30.34 4.85
C THR A 621 15.33 -29.89 5.14
N GLY A 622 16.31 -30.66 4.71
CA GLY A 622 17.71 -30.42 4.99
C GLY A 622 18.57 -31.16 3.98
N THR A 623 19.75 -30.63 3.67
CA THR A 623 20.65 -31.28 2.70
C THR A 623 21.88 -31.82 3.40
N GLY A 624 22.08 -33.14 3.34
CA GLY A 624 23.34 -33.75 3.72
C GLY A 624 24.40 -33.45 2.67
N ALA A 625 25.44 -32.70 3.03
CA ALA A 625 26.63 -32.57 2.20
C ALA A 625 27.48 -33.82 2.35
N SER A 626 27.80 -34.47 1.22
CA SER A 626 29.03 -35.27 1.16
C SER A 626 30.18 -34.37 1.59
N SER A 627 31.13 -34.85 2.39
CA SER A 627 32.34 -34.11 2.73
C SER A 627 33.19 -33.89 1.46
N SER A 628 32.80 -32.91 0.66
CA SER A 628 33.44 -32.54 -0.59
C SER A 628 33.89 -31.08 -0.50
N GLY A 629 35.19 -30.89 -0.29
CA GLY A 629 35.98 -29.81 -0.89
C GLY A 629 35.44 -28.37 -0.76
N SER A 630 35.74 -27.65 0.31
CA SER A 630 35.52 -26.19 0.33
C SER A 630 36.52 -25.47 -0.59
N VAL A 631 36.13 -24.40 -1.28
CA VAL A 631 37.04 -23.65 -2.18
C VAL A 631 37.78 -22.56 -1.40
N LEU A 632 39.11 -22.48 -1.52
CA LEU A 632 39.94 -21.40 -0.97
C LEU A 632 39.95 -20.21 -1.93
N THR A 633 39.90 -19.01 -1.34
CA THR A 633 39.99 -17.74 -2.06
C THR A 633 41.37 -17.14 -1.87
N ASN A 634 41.94 -16.53 -2.93
CA ASN A 634 43.27 -15.94 -2.91
C ASN A 634 43.44 -14.94 -1.75
N GLY A 635 44.39 -15.22 -0.85
CA GLY A 635 44.74 -14.33 0.26
C GLY A 635 43.86 -14.46 1.51
N VAL A 636 42.75 -15.21 1.44
CA VAL A 636 41.78 -15.34 2.53
C VAL A 636 42.08 -16.58 3.37
N GLY A 637 42.15 -16.39 4.70
CA GLY A 637 42.29 -17.49 5.66
C GLY A 637 40.92 -18.04 6.06
N VAL A 638 40.83 -19.37 6.19
CA VAL A 638 39.64 -20.10 6.65
C VAL A 638 39.98 -20.82 7.95
N ALA A 639 39.17 -20.62 8.98
CA ALA A 639 39.30 -21.38 10.22
C ALA A 639 38.81 -22.82 10.02
N ILE A 640 39.61 -23.80 10.43
CA ILE A 640 39.37 -25.22 10.28
C ILE A 640 39.59 -25.94 11.62
N SER A 641 38.75 -26.95 11.88
CA SER A 641 38.79 -27.80 13.06
C SER A 641 38.38 -29.22 12.69
N ASP A 642 38.95 -30.21 13.35
CA ASP A 642 38.51 -31.61 13.30
C ASP A 642 38.70 -32.27 14.66
N ALA A 643 37.66 -32.95 15.14
CA ALA A 643 37.70 -33.70 16.38
C ALA A 643 38.32 -35.10 16.21
N SER A 644 38.60 -35.54 14.97
CA SER A 644 39.04 -36.90 14.64
C SER A 644 40.50 -36.94 14.17
N ALA A 645 41.28 -37.89 14.69
CA ALA A 645 42.59 -38.22 14.15
C ALA A 645 42.45 -39.05 12.86
N ASN A 646 43.40 -38.89 11.93
CA ASN A 646 43.46 -39.54 10.62
C ASN A 646 42.25 -39.29 9.72
N HIS A 647 41.62 -38.12 9.86
CA HIS A 647 40.51 -37.72 9.01
C HIS A 647 40.96 -36.64 8.01
N PRO A 648 41.03 -36.96 6.69
CA PRO A 648 41.40 -35.99 5.68
C PRO A 648 40.22 -35.09 5.32
N GLN A 649 40.41 -33.79 5.50
CA GLN A 649 39.53 -32.76 4.98
C GLN A 649 40.13 -32.17 3.70
N ASN A 650 39.28 -31.86 2.71
CA ASN A 650 39.74 -31.42 1.40
C ASN A 650 39.21 -30.02 1.07
N TRP A 651 40.02 -29.27 0.33
CA TRP A 651 39.73 -27.97 -0.26
C TRP A 651 40.27 -27.91 -1.68
N THR A 652 39.81 -26.93 -2.46
CA THR A 652 40.38 -26.64 -3.78
C THR A 652 40.66 -25.15 -3.94
N MET A 653 41.61 -24.78 -4.78
CA MET A 653 41.87 -23.39 -5.14
C MET A 653 42.12 -23.30 -6.64
N VAL A 654 41.33 -22.49 -7.34
CA VAL A 654 41.58 -22.18 -8.75
C VAL A 654 42.67 -21.12 -8.82
N VAL A 655 43.74 -21.43 -9.55
CA VAL A 655 44.87 -20.52 -9.77
C VAL A 655 44.84 -20.07 -11.23
N PRO A 656 44.75 -18.76 -11.50
CA PRO A 656 44.61 -18.26 -12.86
C PRO A 656 45.92 -18.33 -13.64
N ALA A 657 45.83 -18.23 -14.97
CA ALA A 657 47.00 -18.09 -15.81
C ALA A 657 47.78 -16.81 -15.47
N GLY A 658 49.11 -16.94 -15.40
CA GLY A 658 50.02 -15.84 -15.03
C GLY A 658 50.16 -15.58 -13.53
N ALA A 659 49.54 -16.40 -12.66
CA ALA A 659 49.79 -16.34 -11.23
C ALA A 659 51.24 -16.72 -10.89
N THR A 660 51.81 -16.04 -9.91
CA THR A 660 53.16 -16.23 -9.37
C THR A 660 53.10 -16.32 -7.84
N ASN A 661 54.17 -16.75 -7.17
CA ASN A 661 54.25 -16.81 -5.70
C ASN A 661 53.08 -17.57 -5.03
N LEU A 662 52.67 -18.72 -5.59
CA LEU A 662 51.59 -19.52 -5.01
C LEU A 662 52.05 -20.23 -3.73
N VAL A 663 51.35 -19.96 -2.63
CA VAL A 663 51.63 -20.47 -1.29
C VAL A 663 50.33 -20.96 -0.65
N PHE A 664 50.38 -22.14 -0.03
CA PHE A 664 49.35 -22.65 0.87
C PHE A 664 49.95 -22.80 2.26
N SER A 665 49.22 -22.39 3.29
CA SER A 665 49.71 -22.45 4.67
C SER A 665 48.60 -22.77 5.66
N ILE A 666 48.96 -23.47 6.73
CA ILE A 666 48.18 -23.57 7.95
C ILE A 666 48.94 -22.88 9.10
N SER A 667 48.21 -22.22 10.01
CA SER A 667 48.81 -21.55 11.17
C SER A 667 47.83 -21.39 12.34
N GLY A 668 48.36 -21.24 13.56
CA GLY A 668 47.55 -21.02 14.77
C GLY A 668 46.78 -22.25 15.26
N GLY A 669 45.78 -22.03 16.11
CA GLY A 669 44.94 -23.09 16.67
C GLY A 669 45.65 -24.03 17.66
N THR A 670 45.00 -25.14 17.99
CA THR A 670 45.50 -26.24 18.84
C THR A 670 45.49 -27.57 18.08
N GLY A 671 46.21 -28.58 18.58
CA GLY A 671 46.29 -29.90 17.94
C GLY A 671 47.42 -30.04 16.92
N ASP A 672 47.28 -31.02 16.02
CA ASP A 672 48.29 -31.34 15.01
C ASP A 672 47.62 -31.67 13.65
N ALA A 673 47.67 -30.71 12.74
CA ALA A 673 47.12 -30.78 11.39
C ALA A 673 48.24 -30.80 10.34
N ASP A 674 48.20 -31.76 9.42
CA ASP A 674 49.18 -31.91 8.33
C ASP A 674 48.61 -31.43 6.99
N LEU A 675 49.36 -30.58 6.27
CA LEU A 675 49.01 -29.99 4.98
C LEU A 675 49.58 -30.80 3.80
N TYR A 676 48.73 -31.04 2.79
CA TYR A 676 49.09 -31.67 1.53
C TYR A 676 48.47 -30.89 0.37
N VAL A 677 49.23 -30.66 -0.71
CA VAL A 677 48.74 -29.93 -1.88
C VAL A 677 49.07 -30.70 -3.15
N LYS A 678 48.16 -30.71 -4.12
CA LYS A 678 48.35 -31.36 -5.43
C LYS A 678 47.65 -30.60 -6.56
N PHE A 679 48.28 -30.46 -7.71
CA PHE A 679 47.69 -29.86 -8.91
C PHE A 679 46.90 -30.89 -9.74
N GLY A 680 45.74 -30.48 -10.25
CA GLY A 680 44.95 -31.21 -11.25
C GLY A 680 44.32 -32.52 -10.80
N SER A 681 44.55 -32.96 -9.56
CA SER A 681 44.01 -34.20 -8.98
C SER A 681 43.94 -34.10 -7.45
N ALA A 682 43.16 -34.97 -6.81
CA ALA A 682 43.00 -34.98 -5.36
C ALA A 682 44.33 -35.27 -4.65
N ALA A 683 44.65 -34.47 -3.63
CA ALA A 683 45.74 -34.76 -2.71
C ALA A 683 45.34 -35.92 -1.79
N THR A 684 46.28 -36.83 -1.52
CA THR A 684 46.13 -37.92 -0.54
C THR A 684 47.38 -38.00 0.33
N THR A 685 47.34 -38.81 1.39
CA THR A 685 48.53 -39.05 2.24
C THR A 685 49.66 -39.77 1.49
N SER A 686 49.39 -40.33 0.31
CA SER A 686 50.35 -41.03 -0.55
C SER A 686 50.59 -40.37 -1.91
N SER A 687 49.84 -39.32 -2.27
CA SER A 687 49.92 -38.63 -3.56
C SER A 687 49.73 -37.12 -3.37
N TYR A 688 50.81 -36.37 -3.45
CA TYR A 688 50.85 -34.92 -3.28
C TYR A 688 52.01 -34.33 -4.07
N ASP A 689 51.95 -33.04 -4.36
CA ASP A 689 53.05 -32.27 -4.96
C ASP A 689 53.83 -31.51 -3.88
N CYS A 690 53.18 -31.20 -2.76
CA CYS A 690 53.83 -30.58 -1.60
C CYS A 690 53.25 -31.08 -0.26
N ARG A 691 54.15 -31.36 0.69
CA ARG A 691 53.90 -31.65 2.10
C ARG A 691 55.11 -31.17 2.95
N PRO A 692 54.95 -30.37 4.01
CA PRO A 692 56.09 -29.77 4.75
C PRO A 692 56.85 -30.67 5.74
N TYR A 693 56.29 -31.82 6.17
CA TYR A 693 56.93 -32.77 7.11
C TYR A 693 57.38 -32.19 8.45
N ILE A 694 56.52 -31.39 9.08
CA ILE A 694 56.78 -30.83 10.40
C ILE A 694 55.63 -31.22 11.34
N SER A 695 55.86 -31.10 12.64
CA SER A 695 54.83 -31.36 13.66
C SER A 695 54.13 -30.07 14.05
N GLY A 696 52.80 -30.12 14.23
CA GLY A 696 51.98 -29.00 14.68
C GLY A 696 51.46 -28.13 13.55
N ASN A 697 50.62 -27.15 13.88
CA ASN A 697 49.75 -26.48 12.92
C ASN A 697 50.39 -25.38 12.05
N ASN A 698 51.71 -25.17 12.10
CA ASN A 698 52.37 -24.06 11.39
C ASN A 698 53.12 -24.55 10.15
N GLU A 699 52.37 -24.96 9.13
CA GLU A 699 52.91 -25.56 7.92
C GLU A 699 52.74 -24.67 6.69
N THR A 700 53.68 -24.76 5.74
CA THR A 700 53.67 -23.95 4.52
C THR A 700 54.17 -24.74 3.31
N CYS A 701 53.39 -24.72 2.24
CA CYS A 701 53.66 -25.27 0.94
C CYS A 701 53.80 -24.16 -0.10
N THR A 702 55.02 -23.93 -0.58
CA THR A 702 55.29 -22.99 -1.69
C THR A 702 55.40 -23.74 -3.00
N ILE A 703 54.61 -23.36 -4.00
CA ILE A 703 54.59 -24.01 -5.31
C ILE A 703 55.55 -23.28 -6.26
N ALA A 704 56.67 -23.91 -6.58
CA ALA A 704 57.71 -23.31 -7.42
C ALA A 704 57.28 -23.16 -8.89
N ASN A 705 56.57 -24.16 -9.44
CA ASN A 705 56.06 -24.15 -10.82
C ASN A 705 54.55 -23.92 -10.78
N VAL A 706 54.15 -22.65 -10.76
CA VAL A 706 52.73 -22.28 -10.72
C VAL A 706 52.07 -22.62 -12.06
N GLN A 707 51.04 -23.44 -12.03
CA GLN A 707 50.26 -23.87 -13.18
C GLN A 707 48.85 -23.27 -13.10
N ALA A 708 48.31 -22.84 -14.24
CA ALA A 708 46.91 -22.40 -14.29
C ALA A 708 45.99 -23.62 -14.15
N GLY A 709 45.02 -23.57 -13.24
CA GLY A 709 44.08 -24.65 -12.99
C GLY A 709 43.82 -24.86 -11.50
N THR A 710 43.22 -25.99 -11.16
CA THR A 710 42.78 -26.27 -9.79
C THR A 710 43.84 -27.02 -9.00
N TYR A 711 44.20 -26.47 -7.85
CA TYR A 711 44.99 -27.14 -6.83
C TYR A 711 44.06 -27.74 -5.77
N SER A 712 44.21 -29.03 -5.48
CA SER A 712 43.61 -29.72 -4.33
C SER A 712 44.49 -29.49 -3.11
N VAL A 713 43.88 -29.14 -1.99
CA VAL A 713 44.52 -28.93 -0.70
C VAL A 713 43.85 -29.86 0.31
N MET A 714 44.60 -30.78 0.89
CA MET A 714 44.10 -31.68 1.93
C MET A 714 44.76 -31.33 3.26
N VAL A 715 43.97 -31.22 4.32
CA VAL A 715 44.46 -31.16 5.70
C VAL A 715 44.05 -32.44 6.40
N ASN A 716 45.02 -33.18 6.93
CA ASN A 716 44.76 -34.42 7.67
C ASN A 716 45.18 -34.22 9.13
N GLY A 717 44.26 -34.43 10.07
CA GLY A 717 44.61 -34.36 11.49
C GLY A 717 45.49 -35.55 11.89
N TYR A 718 46.75 -35.34 12.24
CA TYR A 718 47.53 -36.36 12.94
C TYR A 718 46.93 -36.64 14.33
N SER A 719 46.41 -35.57 14.95
CA SER A 719 45.51 -35.61 16.10
C SER A 719 44.36 -34.61 15.90
N ALA A 720 43.36 -34.62 16.79
CA ALA A 720 42.29 -33.63 16.76
C ALA A 720 42.87 -32.20 16.80
N TYR A 721 42.39 -31.31 15.94
CA TYR A 721 42.85 -29.93 15.83
C TYR A 721 41.68 -28.96 15.86
N SER A 722 41.90 -27.74 16.35
CA SER A 722 40.85 -26.74 16.40
C SER A 722 41.36 -25.31 16.21
N GLY A 723 40.62 -24.52 15.44
CA GLY A 723 40.90 -23.10 15.22
C GLY A 723 42.17 -22.85 14.40
N VAL A 724 42.57 -23.80 13.56
CA VAL A 724 43.72 -23.65 12.64
C VAL A 724 43.28 -22.80 11.46
N THR A 725 44.12 -21.88 10.99
CA THR A 725 43.81 -21.05 9.81
C THR A 725 44.49 -21.61 8.57
N LEU A 726 43.71 -22.12 7.62
CA LEU A 726 44.15 -22.54 6.29
C LEU A 726 44.03 -21.38 5.29
N LYS A 727 45.10 -21.09 4.55
CA LYS A 727 45.14 -19.99 3.58
C LYS A 727 45.88 -20.42 2.31
N GLY A 728 45.35 -20.04 1.15
CA GLY A 728 46.05 -20.09 -0.13
C GLY A 728 46.24 -18.69 -0.69
N SER A 729 47.40 -18.38 -1.27
CA SER A 729 47.68 -17.05 -1.85
C SER A 729 48.62 -17.10 -3.05
N TYR A 730 48.42 -16.23 -4.04
CA TYR A 730 49.30 -15.99 -5.18
C TYR A 730 49.30 -14.50 -5.57
N ALA A 731 50.31 -14.07 -6.34
CA ALA A 731 50.46 -12.73 -6.90
C ALA A 731 50.23 -12.72 -8.43
N GLY A 732 49.51 -11.73 -8.95
CA GLY A 732 49.23 -11.55 -10.39
C GLY A 732 48.11 -12.47 -10.95
N GLY A 733 47.44 -12.01 -12.03
CA GLY A 733 46.38 -12.73 -12.76
C GLY A 733 45.07 -11.93 -12.90
N GLY A 734 44.76 -11.45 -14.11
CA GLY A 734 43.43 -10.97 -14.53
C GLY A 734 43.20 -11.43 -15.98
N THR A 735 42.03 -11.87 -16.43
CA THR A 735 40.63 -11.45 -16.18
C THR A 735 39.67 -12.58 -16.59
N GLY A 736 38.46 -12.62 -16.00
CA GLY A 736 37.28 -13.31 -16.56
C GLY A 736 36.66 -14.43 -15.71
N GLY A 737 35.52 -14.14 -15.07
CA GLY A 737 34.65 -15.11 -14.40
C GLY A 737 34.02 -14.54 -13.12
N GLY A 738 32.68 -14.41 -13.11
CA GLY A 738 31.88 -13.73 -12.09
C GLY A 738 32.35 -13.93 -10.65
N GLY A 739 32.59 -12.82 -9.97
CA GLY A 739 33.07 -12.81 -8.58
C GLY A 739 31.90 -12.86 -7.60
N ASN A 740 32.08 -13.56 -6.48
CA ASN A 740 31.13 -13.45 -5.38
C ASN A 740 31.27 -12.09 -4.69
N ILE A 741 30.14 -11.46 -4.40
CA ILE A 741 30.01 -10.31 -3.51
C ILE A 741 29.97 -10.86 -2.09
N SER A 742 30.82 -10.37 -1.19
CA SER A 742 30.77 -10.76 0.22
C SER A 742 31.20 -9.59 1.10
N PHE A 743 30.28 -9.04 1.87
CA PHE A 743 30.50 -7.97 2.85
C PHE A 743 29.88 -8.35 4.19
N ALA A 744 30.44 -7.88 5.29
CA ALA A 744 29.85 -8.04 6.61
C ALA A 744 30.20 -6.84 7.49
N GLY A 745 29.32 -6.51 8.42
CA GLY A 745 29.48 -5.39 9.34
C GLY A 745 28.53 -5.50 10.53
N THR A 746 28.55 -4.49 11.40
CA THR A 746 27.67 -4.42 12.57
C THR A 746 27.03 -3.05 12.64
N VAL A 747 25.71 -2.98 12.82
CA VAL A 747 25.01 -1.74 13.16
C VAL A 747 24.79 -1.71 14.68
N ALA A 748 25.35 -0.69 15.34
CA ALA A 748 25.48 -0.66 16.79
C ALA A 748 24.20 -0.28 17.56
N THR A 749 23.28 0.49 16.94
CA THR A 749 22.06 1.01 17.57
C THR A 749 20.94 1.22 16.53
N GLN A 750 19.70 1.37 17.00
CA GLN A 750 18.58 1.86 16.17
C GLN A 750 18.94 3.21 15.51
N GLY A 751 18.68 3.35 14.21
CA GLY A 751 19.08 4.49 13.38
C GLY A 751 20.57 4.49 12.98
N GLY A 752 21.34 3.46 13.34
CA GLY A 752 22.69 3.29 12.84
C GLY A 752 22.70 2.80 11.39
N TYR A 753 23.68 3.24 10.60
CA TYR A 753 23.81 2.83 9.21
C TYR A 753 25.25 2.53 8.82
N ALA A 754 25.43 1.74 7.77
CA ALA A 754 26.73 1.40 7.21
C ALA A 754 26.66 1.31 5.68
N TYR A 755 27.77 1.69 5.04
CA TYR A 755 27.99 1.50 3.61
C TYR A 755 29.02 0.41 3.39
N THR A 756 28.80 -0.45 2.39
CA THR A 756 29.86 -1.36 1.94
C THR A 756 30.92 -0.61 1.15
N PRO A 757 32.16 -1.13 1.08
CA PRO A 757 33.11 -0.69 0.08
C PRO A 757 32.52 -0.75 -1.32
N GLN A 758 32.92 0.21 -2.15
CA GLN A 758 32.54 0.24 -3.55
C GLN A 758 33.13 -0.96 -4.30
N PHE A 759 32.34 -1.56 -5.20
CA PHE A 759 32.78 -2.64 -6.07
C PHE A 759 32.31 -2.40 -7.50
N THR A 760 33.13 -2.78 -8.48
CA THR A 760 32.75 -2.70 -9.90
C THR A 760 32.11 -4.01 -10.37
N SER A 761 31.17 -3.95 -11.30
CA SER A 761 30.52 -5.15 -11.85
C SER A 761 30.61 -5.19 -13.37
N GLY A 762 30.60 -6.39 -13.96
CA GLY A 762 30.30 -6.57 -15.38
C GLY A 762 28.84 -6.26 -15.69
N ALA A 763 28.51 -6.12 -16.97
CA ALA A 763 27.12 -5.98 -17.40
C ALA A 763 26.36 -7.30 -17.20
N GLY A 764 25.19 -7.25 -16.54
CA GLY A 764 24.34 -8.42 -16.34
C GLY A 764 23.64 -8.43 -14.98
N ASN A 765 22.91 -9.51 -14.68
CA ASN A 765 22.20 -9.65 -13.41
C ASN A 765 23.18 -10.01 -12.29
N ALA A 766 23.18 -9.20 -11.24
CA ALA A 766 23.87 -9.44 -9.98
C ALA A 766 22.84 -9.79 -8.90
N THR A 767 23.24 -10.61 -7.94
CA THR A 767 22.43 -10.98 -6.78
C THR A 767 23.08 -10.48 -5.51
N ALA A 768 22.26 -10.09 -4.53
CA ALA A 768 22.68 -9.74 -3.19
C ALA A 768 21.68 -10.30 -2.17
N THR A 769 22.21 -10.99 -1.17
CA THR A 769 21.49 -11.60 -0.07
C THR A 769 21.94 -10.93 1.22
N LEU A 770 21.08 -10.11 1.81
CA LEU A 770 21.27 -9.54 3.13
C LEU A 770 20.83 -10.57 4.18
N SER A 771 21.71 -10.85 5.13
CA SER A 771 21.42 -11.62 6.34
C SER A 771 21.56 -10.70 7.55
N VAL A 772 20.53 -10.67 8.40
CA VAL A 772 20.49 -9.92 9.66
C VAL A 772 20.05 -10.84 10.81
N PRO A 773 20.31 -10.49 12.08
CA PRO A 773 19.81 -11.26 13.22
C PRO A 773 18.29 -11.17 13.33
N SER A 774 17.66 -12.25 13.80
CA SER A 774 16.22 -12.30 14.06
C SER A 774 15.81 -11.19 15.03
N GLY A 775 14.75 -10.45 14.69
CA GLY A 775 14.26 -9.30 15.47
C GLY A 775 14.91 -7.95 15.11
N THR A 776 15.85 -7.92 14.15
CA THR A 776 16.37 -6.66 13.58
C THR A 776 15.50 -6.24 12.40
N GLN A 777 14.92 -5.04 12.47
CA GLN A 777 14.32 -4.39 11.30
C GLN A 777 15.40 -3.56 10.59
N TRP A 778 15.36 -3.55 9.27
CA TRP A 778 16.40 -2.90 8.46
C TRP A 778 15.82 -2.19 7.25
N ARG A 779 16.60 -1.25 6.74
CA ARG A 779 16.51 -0.66 5.39
C ARG A 779 17.77 -1.01 4.61
N PHE A 780 17.61 -1.47 3.37
CA PHE A 780 18.68 -1.96 2.51
C PHE A 780 18.59 -1.33 1.12
N ASP A 781 19.66 -0.63 0.71
CA ASP A 781 19.71 0.02 -0.60
C ASP A 781 20.84 -0.56 -1.45
N VAL A 782 20.59 -0.70 -2.76
CA VAL A 782 21.61 -0.96 -3.78
C VAL A 782 21.87 0.36 -4.52
N ILE A 783 23.10 0.86 -4.47
CA ILE A 783 23.47 2.19 -4.98
C ILE A 783 24.42 2.04 -6.17
N ASP A 784 24.06 2.64 -7.30
CA ASP A 784 24.97 2.89 -8.43
C ASP A 784 25.67 4.24 -8.20
N ASN A 785 26.91 4.20 -7.75
CA ASN A 785 27.72 5.38 -7.44
C ASN A 785 28.18 6.10 -8.72
N SER A 786 28.27 5.39 -9.84
CA SER A 786 28.66 5.98 -11.12
C SER A 786 27.52 6.78 -11.75
N ALA A 787 26.27 6.35 -11.54
CA ALA A 787 25.06 7.06 -11.96
C ALA A 787 24.49 8.00 -10.89
N ASN A 788 25.01 7.95 -9.66
CA ASN A 788 24.47 8.67 -8.50
C ASN A 788 22.97 8.38 -8.26
N GLN A 789 22.60 7.09 -8.28
CA GLN A 789 21.21 6.61 -8.22
C GLN A 789 21.06 5.40 -7.28
N VAL A 790 19.92 5.28 -6.58
CA VAL A 790 19.51 4.06 -5.87
C VAL A 790 18.73 3.15 -6.83
N LEU A 791 19.20 1.92 -7.02
CA LEU A 791 18.61 0.93 -7.94
C LEU A 791 17.53 0.07 -7.30
N LYS A 792 17.65 -0.18 -5.99
CA LYS A 792 16.70 -0.95 -5.17
C LYS A 792 16.74 -0.41 -3.76
N GLU A 793 15.58 -0.29 -3.14
CA GLU A 793 15.39 0.02 -1.73
C GLU A 793 14.41 -0.99 -1.16
N LYS A 794 14.71 -1.55 0.02
CA LYS A 794 13.81 -2.46 0.72
C LYS A 794 13.90 -2.23 2.22
N SER A 795 12.76 -2.31 2.89
CA SER A 795 12.68 -2.39 4.34
C SER A 795 11.99 -3.67 4.78
N GLY A 796 12.37 -4.22 5.92
CA GLY A 796 11.74 -5.42 6.43
C GLY A 796 12.41 -5.98 7.67
N SER A 797 12.05 -7.22 8.01
CA SER A 797 12.70 -8.00 9.07
C SER A 797 13.07 -9.38 8.52
N GLY A 798 14.17 -9.97 9.00
CA GLY A 798 14.68 -11.25 8.50
C GLY A 798 15.57 -11.13 7.25
N PRO A 799 16.00 -12.25 6.64
CA PRO A 799 16.89 -12.24 5.48
C PRO A 799 16.18 -11.73 4.22
N LEU A 800 16.94 -11.07 3.35
CA LEU A 800 16.46 -10.51 2.10
C LEU A 800 17.31 -11.04 0.94
N ASN A 801 16.66 -11.52 -0.11
CA ASN A 801 17.30 -11.86 -1.38
C ASN A 801 16.85 -10.86 -2.44
N LEU A 802 17.81 -10.22 -3.11
CA LEU A 802 17.57 -9.25 -4.16
C LEU A 802 18.40 -9.56 -5.39
N THR A 803 17.83 -9.22 -6.55
CA THR A 803 18.53 -9.24 -7.84
C THR A 803 18.47 -7.83 -8.43
N PHE A 804 19.58 -7.37 -9.01
CA PHE A 804 19.69 -6.09 -9.70
C PHE A 804 20.51 -6.23 -10.97
N THR A 805 20.22 -5.44 -11.99
CA THR A 805 20.99 -5.45 -13.25
C THR A 805 22.11 -4.43 -13.15
N ALA A 806 23.35 -4.91 -13.21
CA ALA A 806 24.54 -4.08 -13.20
C ALA A 806 24.94 -3.65 -14.62
N THR A 807 25.47 -2.44 -14.72
CA THR A 807 26.05 -1.84 -15.93
C THR A 807 27.55 -2.04 -15.92
N ALA A 808 28.13 -2.44 -17.07
CA ALA A 808 29.56 -2.68 -17.17
C ALA A 808 30.38 -1.44 -16.80
N GLY A 809 31.33 -1.61 -15.87
CA GLY A 809 32.27 -0.57 -15.48
C GLY A 809 31.74 0.44 -14.46
N HIS A 810 30.47 0.34 -14.06
CA HIS A 810 29.91 1.14 -12.97
C HIS A 810 30.39 0.64 -11.60
N SER A 811 30.40 1.55 -10.63
CA SER A 811 30.76 1.31 -9.23
C SER A 811 29.52 1.23 -8.35
N TYR A 812 29.40 0.17 -7.55
CA TYR A 812 28.23 -0.14 -6.73
C TYR A 812 28.59 -0.19 -5.25
N SER A 813 27.64 0.16 -4.39
CA SER A 813 27.71 -0.01 -2.94
C SER A 813 26.36 -0.41 -2.40
N PHE A 814 26.34 -1.02 -1.21
CA PHE A 814 25.13 -1.30 -0.48
C PHE A 814 25.06 -0.42 0.76
N PHE A 815 23.86 0.07 1.06
CA PHE A 815 23.55 0.74 2.31
C PHE A 815 22.72 -0.19 3.18
N VAL A 816 23.05 -0.27 4.46
CA VAL A 816 22.28 -1.01 5.46
C VAL A 816 22.06 -0.11 6.66
N GLU A 817 20.80 0.10 7.02
CA GLU A 817 20.37 0.83 8.21
C GLU A 817 19.53 -0.07 9.10
N SER A 818 19.74 0.00 10.42
CA SER A 818 18.87 -0.66 11.39
C SER A 818 17.74 0.27 11.81
N THR A 819 16.49 -0.09 11.52
CA THR A 819 15.29 0.68 11.90
C THR A 819 14.75 0.25 13.27
N LEU A 820 15.08 -0.96 13.74
CA LEU A 820 14.83 -1.45 15.10
C LEU A 820 15.82 -2.59 15.44
N GLY A 821 16.48 -2.54 16.61
CA GLY A 821 17.46 -3.54 17.05
C GLY A 821 18.92 -3.21 16.71
N SER A 822 19.86 -4.02 17.20
CA SER A 822 21.30 -3.93 16.86
C SER A 822 21.86 -5.31 16.53
N GLY A 823 22.82 -5.39 15.62
CA GLY A 823 23.21 -6.70 15.09
C GLY A 823 24.27 -6.71 13.99
N ALA A 824 24.92 -7.86 13.83
CA ALA A 824 25.83 -8.14 12.73
C ALA A 824 25.04 -8.49 11.47
N TRP A 825 25.34 -7.83 10.37
CA TRP A 825 24.77 -8.11 9.06
C TRP A 825 25.84 -8.65 8.11
N SER A 826 25.41 -9.45 7.14
CA SER A 826 26.25 -9.84 6.00
C SER A 826 25.49 -9.73 4.69
N ILE A 827 26.20 -9.38 3.63
CA ILE A 827 25.71 -9.35 2.27
C ILE A 827 26.54 -10.36 1.48
N THR A 828 25.89 -11.34 0.89
CA THR A 828 26.54 -12.31 0.00
C THR A 828 25.86 -12.31 -1.35
N GLY A 829 26.55 -12.66 -2.43
CA GLY A 829 25.92 -12.60 -3.74
C GLY A 829 26.87 -12.92 -4.88
N SER A 830 26.39 -12.74 -6.10
CA SER A 830 27.17 -12.93 -7.31
C SER A 830 27.11 -11.68 -8.18
N ARG A 831 28.23 -11.32 -8.81
CA ARG A 831 28.26 -10.31 -9.87
C ARG A 831 28.69 -10.92 -11.21
N PRO A 832 28.17 -10.41 -12.33
CA PRO A 832 28.61 -10.75 -13.69
C PRO A 832 30.12 -10.63 -13.92
#